data_AF-A0A556V9V8-F1
#
_entry.id   AF-A0A556V9V8-F1
#
_cell.length_a   1.000
_cell.length_b   1.000
_cell.length_c   1.000
_cell.angle_alpha   90.00
_cell.angle_beta   90.00
_cell.angle_gamma   90.00
#
_symmetry.space_group_name_H-M   'P 1'
#
loop_
_entity.id
_entity.type
_entity.pdbx_description
1 polymer ?
#
loop_
_entity_poly.entity_id
_entity_poly.type
_entity_poly.pdbx_seq_one_letter_code
_entity_poly.pdbx_strand_id
1 'polypeptide(L)'
;MATRVLQRLRKSLQQVSNGFRPKQPAVLTTRTLSASSNLHREDSWFKSLFVRKVDPRKDAHSHLLAKKEDHNLYKIQLRKSCHPSTPTLNIRVSCWEPGTRGTENRIKQEFIEYREKRGKMLLSRRNQLLLEFSFWNEPVPRDGPNIYELRSYQLRPGTMIEWGNYWARAIELRQQNNEAVGGFFSQIGNLYMHTKTCSQEMKLGTQPGSMKVGMKLSTIQPISAVYLRPITTRCGLCLPSACLELSGNRLAVSCVALSGLRCFVEPLLGNRMTAVKALNPKAEVARAQAALAVNISAARGLQDVLKSNLGPKGTMKMLVSGAGDIKLTKDGNVLLHEMQIQHPTASLIAKVATAQDDITGDGTTSNVLIIGELLKQADLYVSEGLHPRIVAEGFEAAKDKALSVLEEVKVTKEMDRETLVNVARTSLRTKLHTELADLLTEAVVDAVLAIRKPDEPIDLYMVEIMEMKHKTDSDTQLIRGLVLDHGARHPDMKKRVENAFILTCNVSLEYEKTEVNSGFFYKSADEREKLVKAERKFIEERVCKIIELKKKVCADNNKGFVVINQKGIDPFSLDALAKEGIVALRRAKRRNMERLTLACGGIAMNSVDDLTPECLGHAGLVYEHTLGEEKFTFIEKCGNPRSVTLLVKGPNKHTLTQIKDAVRDGLRAVKNAIEDGSVVPGAGAVEVAVADALVKHKTKVKGRAQLGVQAFADALLIIPKVLAQNSGYDPQETLVKLQTEFKESGQLVGVDLNTGEPMVAGEAGIWDNYSVKKQLLHSCTVIASNILLVDEIMRAGMSSLKG
;
A
#
# COMPACT_ATOMS: atom_id res chain seq x y z
N MET A 1 -42.29 5.90 -63.62
CA MET A 1 -42.09 4.68 -64.43
C MET A 1 -41.99 3.48 -63.50
N ALA A 2 -42.10 2.25 -64.01
CA ALA A 2 -41.86 0.98 -63.30
C ALA A 2 -42.68 0.73 -62.02
N THR A 3 -43.95 0.36 -62.19
CA THR A 3 -44.58 -0.68 -61.36
C THR A 3 -44.12 -2.08 -61.84
N ARG A 4 -44.47 -3.15 -61.10
CA ARG A 4 -43.96 -4.56 -61.14
C ARG A 4 -42.79 -4.79 -60.16
N VAL A 5 -42.59 -5.96 -59.53
CA VAL A 5 -43.28 -7.28 -59.67
C VAL A 5 -43.21 -8.11 -58.36
N LEU A 6 -44.17 -9.04 -58.14
CA LEU A 6 -44.22 -10.13 -57.12
C LEU A 6 -44.09 -9.70 -55.63
N GLN A 7 -44.90 -10.14 -54.67
CA GLN A 7 -46.04 -11.08 -54.63
C GLN A 7 -45.74 -12.59 -54.79
N ARG A 8 -45.05 -13.19 -53.79
CA ARG A 8 -45.04 -14.62 -53.37
C ARG A 8 -44.56 -14.62 -51.89
N LEU A 9 -45.09 -15.37 -50.91
CA LEU A 9 -46.11 -16.44 -50.88
C LEU A 9 -46.90 -16.45 -49.54
N ARG A 10 -48.18 -16.86 -49.62
CA ARG A 10 -49.01 -17.65 -48.67
C ARG A 10 -48.63 -17.68 -47.16
N LYS A 11 -49.50 -17.20 -46.25
CA LYS A 11 -50.77 -17.78 -45.72
C LYS A 11 -50.61 -18.73 -44.51
N SER A 12 -50.97 -18.20 -43.33
CA SER A 12 -51.84 -18.83 -42.30
C SER A 12 -52.58 -17.67 -41.60
N LEU A 13 -53.90 -17.53 -41.68
CA LEU A 13 -54.94 -18.25 -40.90
C LEU A 13 -54.72 -18.06 -39.38
N GLN A 14 -55.68 -17.56 -38.57
CA GLN A 14 -57.08 -17.15 -38.86
C GLN A 14 -57.62 -16.17 -37.76
N GLN A 15 -58.89 -15.74 -37.92
CA GLN A 15 -59.86 -15.09 -37.00
C GLN A 15 -59.51 -14.97 -35.48
N VAL A 16 -60.00 -13.98 -34.71
CA VAL A 16 -61.42 -13.63 -34.43
C VAL A 16 -61.63 -12.11 -34.16
N SER A 17 -62.88 -11.65 -34.26
CA SER A 17 -63.34 -10.25 -34.22
C SER A 17 -64.17 -9.86 -32.98
N ASN A 18 -64.21 -8.54 -32.68
CA ASN A 18 -65.27 -7.79 -31.98
C ASN A 18 -65.47 -8.01 -30.45
N GLY A 19 -65.90 -6.94 -29.76
CA GLY A 19 -66.37 -6.96 -28.37
C GLY A 19 -66.44 -5.55 -27.74
N PHE A 20 -67.61 -5.12 -27.24
CA PHE A 20 -67.84 -3.77 -26.72
C PHE A 20 -67.94 -3.72 -25.17
N ARG A 21 -67.73 -2.50 -24.64
CA ARG A 21 -68.04 -1.94 -23.30
C ARG A 21 -69.53 -2.11 -22.87
N PRO A 22 -69.98 -1.67 -21.65
CA PRO A 22 -69.36 -1.60 -20.29
C PRO A 22 -70.34 -1.81 -19.07
N LYS A 23 -69.86 -1.59 -17.81
CA LYS A 23 -70.62 -1.30 -16.53
C LYS A 23 -71.48 -2.48 -15.96
N GLN A 24 -71.87 -2.61 -14.67
CA GLN A 24 -71.66 -1.97 -13.33
C GLN A 24 -72.17 -2.97 -12.24
N PRO A 25 -72.16 -2.75 -10.88
CA PRO A 25 -71.44 -1.82 -9.99
C PRO A 25 -70.49 -2.61 -9.02
N ALA A 26 -70.52 -2.78 -7.66
CA ALA A 26 -71.18 -2.20 -6.44
C ALA A 26 -70.47 -2.68 -5.10
N VAL A 27 -70.90 -2.15 -3.93
CA VAL A 27 -70.61 -2.56 -2.51
C VAL A 27 -69.19 -2.22 -1.95
N LEU A 28 -69.01 -2.25 -0.61
CA LEU A 28 -68.26 -1.22 0.16
C LEU A 28 -67.32 -1.74 1.29
N THR A 29 -66.19 -1.05 1.52
CA THR A 29 -65.37 -0.92 2.77
C THR A 29 -64.92 -2.17 3.56
N THR A 30 -63.63 -2.34 3.91
CA THR A 30 -62.89 -1.52 4.92
C THR A 30 -61.35 -1.55 4.70
N ARG A 31 -60.55 -0.86 5.54
CA ARG A 31 -59.12 -0.54 5.30
C ARG A 31 -58.11 -1.39 6.10
N THR A 32 -57.02 -1.78 5.43
CA THR A 32 -55.69 -2.09 6.03
C THR A 32 -54.54 -1.63 5.09
N LEU A 33 -53.28 -1.95 5.42
CA LEU A 33 -52.04 -1.32 4.92
C LEU A 33 -51.42 -1.93 3.64
N SER A 34 -50.36 -1.27 3.17
CA SER A 34 -49.33 -1.68 2.17
C SER A 34 -49.62 -1.36 0.70
N ALA A 35 -48.63 -1.59 -0.17
CA ALA A 35 -48.42 -0.80 -1.40
C ALA A 35 -47.83 -1.60 -2.58
N SER A 36 -48.12 -1.17 -3.81
CA SER A 36 -47.19 -1.22 -4.95
C SER A 36 -47.71 -0.43 -6.18
N SER A 37 -46.78 0.08 -6.98
CA SER A 37 -46.81 0.27 -8.45
C SER A 37 -48.13 0.52 -9.21
N ASN A 38 -48.10 1.51 -10.12
CA ASN A 38 -48.46 1.23 -11.51
C ASN A 38 -47.65 2.09 -12.49
N LEU A 39 -47.41 1.57 -13.70
CA LEU A 39 -46.48 2.14 -14.69
C LEU A 39 -46.99 1.83 -16.10
N HIS A 40 -46.94 2.82 -17.01
CA HIS A 40 -46.94 2.73 -18.47
C HIS A 40 -46.77 4.17 -19.02
N ARG A 41 -46.20 4.42 -20.21
CA ARG A 41 -45.85 3.51 -21.32
C ARG A 41 -44.58 3.94 -22.06
N GLU A 42 -44.04 3.01 -22.84
CA GLU A 42 -42.99 3.17 -23.87
C GLU A 42 -43.40 4.19 -24.98
N ASP A 43 -42.55 4.61 -25.94
CA ASP A 43 -41.29 4.01 -26.42
C ASP A 43 -40.37 5.01 -27.20
N SER A 44 -39.09 4.65 -27.41
CA SER A 44 -38.33 4.77 -28.68
C SER A 44 -36.79 4.79 -28.51
N TRP A 45 -36.22 3.58 -28.37
CA TRP A 45 -35.00 3.04 -29.00
C TRP A 45 -33.80 3.93 -29.47
N PHE A 46 -32.60 3.60 -28.96
CA PHE A 46 -31.22 3.70 -29.54
C PHE A 46 -30.85 4.87 -30.50
N LYS A 47 -29.90 5.74 -30.07
CA LYS A 47 -28.50 5.77 -30.57
C LYS A 47 -27.66 6.93 -29.98
N SER A 48 -27.07 6.73 -28.79
CA SER A 48 -25.85 7.43 -28.36
C SER A 48 -25.21 6.82 -27.10
N LEU A 49 -25.08 5.47 -27.06
CA LEU A 49 -24.01 4.91 -26.23
C LEU A 49 -22.68 5.43 -26.77
N PHE A 50 -22.02 6.31 -26.01
CA PHE A 50 -20.65 6.13 -25.54
C PHE A 50 -20.29 7.26 -24.57
N VAL A 51 -20.30 6.94 -23.28
CA VAL A 51 -19.76 7.83 -22.24
C VAL A 51 -18.25 7.93 -22.45
N ARG A 52 -17.78 9.05 -22.99
CA ARG A 52 -16.36 9.40 -22.86
C ARG A 52 -16.08 9.68 -21.38
N LYS A 53 -15.26 8.82 -20.76
CA LYS A 53 -14.51 9.20 -19.55
C LYS A 53 -13.81 10.53 -19.85
N VAL A 54 -14.03 11.52 -18.99
CA VAL A 54 -13.14 12.68 -18.90
C VAL A 54 -12.13 12.33 -17.83
N ASP A 55 -10.94 11.89 -18.25
CA ASP A 55 -9.83 11.71 -17.31
C ASP A 55 -9.43 13.08 -16.73
N PRO A 56 -9.16 13.17 -15.41
CA PRO A 56 -8.83 14.44 -14.77
C PRO A 56 -7.51 14.98 -15.33
N ARG A 57 -7.56 16.19 -15.91
CA ARG A 57 -6.34 16.89 -16.33
C ARG A 57 -5.45 17.19 -15.13
N LYS A 58 -4.15 17.04 -15.32
CA LYS A 58 -3.11 17.38 -14.34
C LYS A 58 -2.86 18.89 -14.35
N ASP A 59 -3.63 19.65 -13.59
CA ASP A 59 -3.29 21.04 -13.25
C ASP A 59 -2.62 21.09 -11.86
N ALA A 60 -1.43 21.69 -11.81
CA ALA A 60 -0.43 21.41 -10.77
C ALA A 60 -0.52 22.30 -9.52
N HIS A 61 -1.70 22.38 -8.88
CA HIS A 61 -1.92 23.20 -7.67
C HIS A 61 -2.63 22.47 -6.51
N SER A 62 -2.19 21.25 -6.16
CA SER A 62 -2.74 20.49 -5.02
C SER A 62 -1.76 19.60 -4.25
N HIS A 63 -0.44 19.75 -4.44
CA HIS A 63 0.59 18.99 -3.70
C HIS A 63 1.47 19.88 -2.80
N LEU A 64 0.92 20.37 -1.67
CA LEU A 64 1.72 21.05 -0.63
C LEU A 64 1.22 20.89 0.83
N LEU A 65 0.11 20.18 1.08
CA LEU A 65 -0.50 20.04 2.41
C LEU A 65 -0.78 18.59 2.83
N ALA A 66 0.02 17.63 2.35
CA ALA A 66 -0.17 16.20 2.64
C ALA A 66 1.14 15.40 2.82
N LYS A 67 2.12 15.96 3.57
CA LYS A 67 3.20 15.22 4.26
C LYS A 67 4.11 16.16 5.06
N LYS A 68 3.96 16.15 6.39
CA LYS A 68 4.98 16.37 7.45
C LYS A 68 4.27 16.56 8.79
N GLU A 69 4.03 15.45 9.48
CA GLU A 69 4.12 15.48 10.93
C GLU A 69 5.61 15.30 11.25
N ASP A 70 6.23 16.30 11.87
CA ASP A 70 7.33 16.13 12.84
C ASP A 70 7.75 17.49 13.44
N HIS A 71 7.95 17.49 14.75
CA HIS A 71 8.64 18.47 15.59
C HIS A 71 8.44 20.00 15.38
N ASN A 72 7.58 20.56 16.24
CA ASN A 72 7.88 21.63 17.21
C ASN A 72 8.49 23.01 16.81
N LEU A 73 8.11 24.01 17.62
CA LEU A 73 8.82 25.28 17.89
C LEU A 73 8.95 26.29 16.73
N TYR A 74 7.89 27.09 16.52
CA TYR A 74 8.08 28.52 16.23
C TYR A 74 7.34 29.40 17.25
N LYS A 75 7.98 30.52 17.59
CA LYS A 75 7.79 31.27 18.84
C LYS A 75 7.21 32.66 18.52
N ILE A 76 5.91 32.86 18.75
CA ILE A 76 5.24 34.13 18.43
C ILE A 76 5.79 35.26 19.32
N GLN A 77 6.59 36.15 18.73
CA GLN A 77 7.05 37.38 19.37
C GLN A 77 5.97 38.47 19.28
N LEU A 78 5.29 38.74 20.39
CA LEU A 78 4.44 39.92 20.51
C LEU A 78 5.29 41.16 20.81
N ARG A 79 5.62 41.95 19.79
CA ARG A 79 6.13 43.32 19.97
C ARG A 79 5.02 44.20 20.56
N LYS A 80 5.16 44.60 21.83
CA LYS A 80 4.41 45.75 22.38
C LYS A 80 5.16 47.04 22.06
N SER A 81 4.48 47.99 21.44
CA SER A 81 4.97 49.35 21.19
C SER A 81 4.30 50.34 22.15
N CYS A 82 5.01 50.73 23.21
CA CYS A 82 4.77 51.95 23.99
C CYS A 82 6.13 52.54 24.41
N HIS A 83 6.23 53.87 24.47
CA HIS A 83 7.48 54.59 24.75
C HIS A 83 7.73 54.81 26.26
N PRO A 84 8.93 55.28 26.68
CA PRO A 84 9.49 54.96 27.99
C PRO A 84 9.44 56.09 29.02
N SER A 85 9.62 55.70 30.28
CA SER A 85 10.28 56.50 31.32
C SER A 85 11.25 55.61 32.11
N THR A 86 12.33 56.20 32.62
CA THR A 86 13.50 55.52 33.21
C THR A 86 13.62 55.87 34.71
N PRO A 87 14.66 55.39 35.44
CA PRO A 87 15.00 53.99 35.71
C PRO A 87 15.21 53.72 37.22
N THR A 88 15.52 52.49 37.65
CA THR A 88 16.38 52.26 38.84
C THR A 88 16.90 50.81 38.98
N LEU A 89 18.20 50.71 39.30
CA LEU A 89 19.00 49.63 39.92
C LEU A 89 18.77 48.12 39.65
N ASN A 90 19.81 47.51 39.03
CA ASN A 90 20.70 46.49 39.60
C ASN A 90 20.16 45.33 40.47
N ILE A 91 20.47 44.07 40.08
CA ILE A 91 21.50 43.22 40.72
C ILE A 91 21.73 41.90 39.93
N ARG A 92 22.89 41.25 40.14
CA ARG A 92 23.31 39.98 39.51
C ARG A 92 22.78 38.73 40.22
N VAL A 93 22.51 37.70 39.42
CA VAL A 93 22.91 36.28 39.59
C VAL A 93 23.28 35.77 41.00
N SER A 94 22.52 34.81 41.54
CA SER A 94 23.04 33.48 41.95
C SER A 94 21.94 32.52 42.41
N CYS A 95 22.18 31.22 42.28
CA CYS A 95 21.26 30.15 42.64
C CYS A 95 21.38 29.72 44.11
N TRP A 96 20.25 29.48 44.80
CA TRP A 96 19.88 28.17 45.39
C TRP A 96 18.50 28.21 46.09
N GLU A 97 18.02 27.03 46.49
CA GLU A 97 16.74 26.80 47.19
C GLU A 97 16.90 26.96 48.74
N PRO A 98 15.87 26.76 49.59
CA PRO A 98 14.43 26.58 49.31
C PRO A 98 13.49 27.47 50.17
N GLY A 99 12.25 27.66 49.68
CA GLY A 99 11.07 27.73 50.57
C GLY A 99 10.34 29.06 50.74
N THR A 100 9.28 29.26 49.93
CA THR A 100 8.05 29.97 50.36
C THR A 100 6.84 29.31 49.70
N ARG A 101 6.25 28.30 50.36
CA ARG A 101 5.24 27.38 49.78
C ARG A 101 3.83 28.00 49.67
N GLY A 102 3.72 29.32 49.51
CA GLY A 102 2.46 30.08 49.65
C GLY A 102 1.94 30.80 48.39
N THR A 103 2.80 31.15 47.44
CA THR A 103 2.41 32.00 46.29
C THR A 103 1.86 31.21 45.10
N GLU A 104 2.43 30.05 44.78
CA GLU A 104 1.92 29.20 43.69
C GLU A 104 0.47 28.75 43.90
N ASN A 105 0.07 28.44 45.13
CA ASN A 105 -1.27 27.89 45.39
C ASN A 105 -2.37 28.94 45.15
N ARG A 106 -2.13 30.22 45.41
CA ARG A 106 -3.07 31.30 45.03
C ARG A 106 -3.24 31.36 43.51
N ILE A 107 -2.14 31.40 42.76
CA ILE A 107 -2.17 31.45 41.29
C ILE A 107 -2.85 30.20 40.71
N LYS A 108 -2.58 29.01 41.28
CA LYS A 108 -3.23 27.75 40.89
C LYS A 108 -4.73 27.75 41.24
N GLN A 109 -5.15 28.26 42.40
CA GLN A 109 -6.57 28.36 42.76
C GLN A 109 -7.32 29.41 41.93
N GLU A 110 -6.75 30.60 41.70
CA GLU A 110 -7.34 31.62 40.82
C GLU A 110 -7.45 31.10 39.37
N PHE A 111 -6.45 30.37 38.87
CA PHE A 111 -6.52 29.74 37.55
C PHE A 111 -7.53 28.59 37.48
N ILE A 112 -7.70 27.81 38.56
CA ILE A 112 -8.73 26.76 38.66
C ILE A 112 -10.13 27.38 38.76
N GLU A 113 -10.35 28.39 39.60
CA GLU A 113 -11.60 29.15 39.64
C GLU A 113 -11.92 29.78 38.28
N TYR A 114 -10.95 30.40 37.62
CA TYR A 114 -11.12 30.94 36.27
C TYR A 114 -11.49 29.84 35.27
N ARG A 115 -10.87 28.65 35.38
CA ARG A 115 -11.17 27.48 34.55
C ARG A 115 -12.56 26.89 34.82
N GLU A 116 -13.05 26.92 36.06
CA GLU A 116 -14.43 26.54 36.40
C GLU A 116 -15.46 27.59 35.97
N LYS A 117 -15.20 28.87 36.24
CA LYS A 117 -16.04 30.00 35.82
C LYS A 117 -16.16 30.02 34.29
N ARG A 118 -15.06 29.82 33.56
CA ARG A 118 -15.04 29.59 32.10
C ARG A 118 -15.72 28.29 31.68
N GLY A 119 -15.60 27.21 32.47
CA GLY A 119 -16.30 25.95 32.24
C GLY A 119 -17.82 26.09 32.27
N LYS A 120 -18.33 26.92 33.19
CA LYS A 120 -19.75 27.31 33.31
C LYS A 120 -20.21 28.28 32.19
N MET A 121 -19.31 28.72 31.30
CA MET A 121 -19.58 29.63 30.18
C MET A 121 -19.39 29.00 28.78
N LEU A 122 -19.11 27.70 28.69
CA LEU A 122 -18.82 27.01 27.41
C LEU A 122 -19.73 25.79 27.18
N LEU A 123 -20.95 26.06 26.70
CA LEU A 123 -21.93 25.03 26.32
C LEU A 123 -21.68 24.33 24.98
N SER A 124 -20.63 24.70 24.24
CA SER A 124 -20.19 23.99 23.03
C SER A 124 -18.68 23.90 22.90
N ARG A 125 -18.18 22.75 22.43
CA ARG A 125 -16.77 22.51 22.07
C ARG A 125 -16.62 22.15 20.58
N ARG A 126 -16.99 23.08 19.71
CA ARG A 126 -16.66 23.04 18.27
C ARG A 126 -16.30 24.43 17.78
N ASN A 127 -15.02 24.68 17.51
CA ASN A 127 -14.63 25.80 16.66
C ASN A 127 -14.89 25.38 15.21
N GLN A 128 -15.85 26.01 14.54
CA GLN A 128 -15.87 26.04 13.07
C GLN A 128 -15.06 27.26 12.61
N LEU A 129 -14.24 27.07 11.57
CA LEU A 129 -13.77 28.20 10.78
C LEU A 129 -14.92 28.59 9.84
N LEU A 130 -15.49 29.77 10.07
CA LEU A 130 -16.38 30.41 9.11
C LEU A 130 -15.52 31.20 8.12
N LEU A 131 -15.69 30.92 6.83
CA LEU A 131 -15.19 31.76 5.75
C LEU A 131 -16.33 32.68 5.32
N GLU A 132 -16.11 33.99 5.43
CA GLU A 132 -17.00 34.97 4.80
C GLU A 132 -16.77 34.99 3.29
N PHE A 133 -17.86 34.94 2.52
CA PHE A 133 -17.81 35.11 1.07
C PHE A 133 -17.90 36.59 0.74
N SER A 134 -16.88 37.13 0.08
CA SER A 134 -16.69 38.55 -0.26
C SER A 134 -17.64 39.10 -1.34
N PHE A 135 -18.91 38.68 -1.31
CA PHE A 135 -19.92 38.96 -2.34
C PHE A 135 -21.29 39.29 -1.72
N TRP A 136 -21.30 39.67 -0.43
CA TRP A 136 -22.49 39.91 0.37
C TRP A 136 -22.36 41.32 0.98
N ASN A 137 -23.41 42.14 0.85
CA ASN A 137 -23.43 43.47 1.44
C ASN A 137 -23.49 43.37 2.98
N GLU A 138 -22.66 44.14 3.68
CA GLU A 138 -22.67 44.20 5.14
C GLU A 138 -24.03 44.71 5.65
N PRO A 139 -24.68 44.04 6.62
CA PRO A 139 -25.96 44.47 7.14
C PRO A 139 -25.79 45.68 8.08
N VAL A 140 -26.41 46.80 7.73
CA VAL A 140 -26.41 48.02 8.55
C VAL A 140 -27.01 47.71 9.94
N PRO A 141 -26.32 48.02 11.05
CA PRO A 141 -26.87 47.80 12.40
C PRO A 141 -28.09 48.70 12.65
N ARG A 142 -28.99 48.23 13.53
CA ARG A 142 -30.12 49.03 14.02
C ARG A 142 -29.99 49.26 15.52
N ASP A 143 -30.34 50.46 15.94
CA ASP A 143 -30.44 50.83 17.35
C ASP A 143 -31.65 50.16 18.03
N GLY A 144 -31.52 49.94 19.34
CA GLY A 144 -32.57 49.40 20.20
C GLY A 144 -32.55 47.88 20.40
N PRO A 145 -33.26 47.37 21.43
CA PRO A 145 -33.34 45.95 21.78
C PRO A 145 -34.27 45.19 20.84
N ASN A 146 -33.74 44.79 19.68
CA ASN A 146 -34.49 44.08 18.64
C ASN A 146 -34.61 42.56 18.95
N ILE A 147 -35.79 41.98 18.68
CA ILE A 147 -36.09 40.54 18.87
C ILE A 147 -36.11 39.85 17.49
N TYR A 148 -35.54 38.65 17.41
CA TYR A 148 -35.30 37.95 16.14
C TYR A 148 -35.93 36.55 16.11
N GLU A 149 -36.81 36.31 15.14
CA GLU A 149 -37.35 34.98 14.84
C GLU A 149 -36.52 34.28 13.75
N LEU A 150 -36.41 32.95 13.79
CA LEU A 150 -35.51 32.19 12.91
C LEU A 150 -36.20 31.00 12.24
N ARG A 151 -36.12 30.99 10.91
CA ARG A 151 -36.84 30.08 10.03
C ARG A 151 -35.88 29.33 9.11
N SER A 152 -36.04 28.00 9.04
CA SER A 152 -35.22 27.13 8.19
C SER A 152 -35.98 26.79 6.91
N TYR A 153 -35.34 27.02 5.76
CA TYR A 153 -35.91 26.82 4.44
C TYR A 153 -35.11 25.78 3.66
N GLN A 154 -35.79 24.82 3.04
CA GLN A 154 -35.19 24.00 1.98
C GLN A 154 -35.19 24.81 0.68
N LEU A 155 -34.02 24.99 0.07
CA LEU A 155 -33.88 25.62 -1.24
C LEU A 155 -34.29 24.65 -2.34
N ARG A 156 -34.91 25.17 -3.40
CA ARG A 156 -35.02 24.44 -4.68
C ARG A 156 -33.62 24.33 -5.30
N PRO A 157 -33.27 23.21 -5.97
CA PRO A 157 -32.04 23.10 -6.74
C PRO A 157 -31.91 24.26 -7.74
N GLY A 158 -30.72 24.84 -7.83
CA GLY A 158 -30.40 25.99 -8.68
C GLY A 158 -28.92 26.29 -8.63
N THR A 159 -28.45 27.24 -9.44
CA THR A 159 -27.05 27.69 -9.41
C THR A 159 -26.80 28.69 -8.28
N MET A 160 -25.54 28.82 -7.88
CA MET A 160 -25.13 29.71 -6.79
C MET A 160 -25.45 31.19 -7.09
N ILE A 161 -25.43 31.59 -8.37
CA ILE A 161 -25.74 32.95 -8.82
C ILE A 161 -27.25 33.23 -8.71
N GLU A 162 -28.10 32.28 -9.11
CA GLU A 162 -29.56 32.41 -8.96
C GLU A 162 -29.94 32.52 -7.48
N TRP A 163 -29.37 31.68 -6.62
CA TRP A 163 -29.58 31.77 -5.16
C TRP A 163 -29.10 33.11 -4.58
N GLY A 164 -27.96 33.66 -5.05
CA GLY A 164 -27.50 35.00 -4.66
C GLY A 164 -28.51 36.09 -5.04
N ASN A 165 -28.99 36.08 -6.28
CA ASN A 165 -29.97 37.05 -6.78
C ASN A 165 -31.32 36.97 -6.03
N TYR A 166 -31.81 35.75 -5.76
CA TYR A 166 -33.02 35.57 -4.94
C TYR A 166 -32.81 36.03 -3.49
N TRP A 167 -31.62 35.83 -2.92
CA TRP A 167 -31.33 36.25 -1.56
C TRP A 167 -31.19 37.78 -1.44
N ALA A 168 -30.49 38.44 -2.35
CA ALA A 168 -30.39 39.90 -2.41
C ALA A 168 -31.78 40.57 -2.46
N ARG A 169 -32.62 40.14 -3.40
CA ARG A 169 -33.99 40.64 -3.56
C ARG A 169 -34.89 40.36 -2.33
N ALA A 170 -34.59 39.30 -1.58
CA ALA A 170 -35.26 38.95 -0.33
C ALA A 170 -34.65 39.62 0.93
N ILE A 171 -33.48 40.26 0.82
CA ILE A 171 -32.96 41.22 1.79
C ILE A 171 -33.67 42.56 1.56
N GLU A 172 -33.67 43.07 0.33
CA GLU A 172 -34.25 44.38 -0.03
C GLU A 172 -35.71 44.52 0.43
N LEU A 173 -36.57 43.56 0.09
CA LEU A 173 -37.99 43.55 0.48
C LEU A 173 -38.18 43.52 2.01
N ARG A 174 -37.25 42.89 2.74
CA ARG A 174 -37.30 42.84 4.22
C ARG A 174 -36.77 44.10 4.87
N GLN A 175 -35.73 44.72 4.31
CA GLN A 175 -35.24 46.01 4.74
C GLN A 175 -36.32 47.10 4.54
N GLN A 176 -37.05 47.07 3.40
CA GLN A 176 -38.20 47.95 3.14
C GLN A 176 -39.33 47.75 4.19
N ASN A 177 -39.66 46.51 4.54
CA ASN A 177 -40.65 46.20 5.58
C ASN A 177 -40.14 46.39 7.02
N ASN A 178 -38.90 46.87 7.20
CA ASN A 178 -38.21 46.97 8.48
C ASN A 178 -38.11 45.63 9.26
N GLU A 179 -38.16 44.49 8.57
CA GLU A 179 -37.83 43.16 9.11
C GLU A 179 -36.32 43.02 9.38
N ALA A 180 -35.95 42.06 10.22
CA ALA A 180 -34.57 41.70 10.48
C ALA A 180 -34.02 40.71 9.44
N VAL A 181 -32.74 40.84 9.06
CA VAL A 181 -32.13 39.97 8.05
C VAL A 181 -30.71 39.56 8.43
N GLY A 182 -30.44 38.26 8.32
CA GLY A 182 -29.14 37.65 8.51
C GLY A 182 -29.13 36.23 7.93
N GLY A 183 -27.98 35.74 7.50
CA GLY A 183 -27.87 34.44 6.85
C GLY A 183 -26.49 33.83 7.01
N PHE A 184 -26.45 32.56 7.42
CA PHE A 184 -25.21 31.79 7.57
C PHE A 184 -25.20 30.60 6.60
N PHE A 185 -24.01 30.24 6.15
CA PHE A 185 -23.73 29.03 5.38
C PHE A 185 -22.77 28.13 6.15
N SER A 186 -23.02 26.82 6.16
CA SER A 186 -22.18 25.82 6.82
C SER A 186 -21.98 24.64 5.87
N GLN A 187 -20.74 24.38 5.50
CA GLN A 187 -20.38 23.33 4.55
C GLN A 187 -20.12 22.02 5.31
N ILE A 188 -21.08 21.09 5.26
CA ILE A 188 -20.98 19.77 5.88
C ILE A 188 -21.44 18.71 4.87
N GLY A 189 -20.53 17.79 4.52
CA GLY A 189 -20.81 16.68 3.61
C GLY A 189 -20.69 17.01 2.12
N ASN A 190 -20.94 16.00 1.29
CA ASN A 190 -21.01 16.14 -0.17
C ASN A 190 -22.14 17.09 -0.58
N LEU A 191 -22.02 17.66 -1.78
CA LEU A 191 -23.05 18.53 -2.38
C LEU A 191 -24.46 17.90 -2.30
N TYR A 192 -25.45 18.75 -2.07
CA TYR A 192 -26.89 18.43 -1.95
C TYR A 192 -27.39 17.86 -0.60
N MET A 193 -27.11 18.56 0.51
CA MET A 193 -28.14 18.77 1.55
C MET A 193 -27.92 20.08 2.31
N HIS A 194 -28.99 20.72 2.76
CA HIS A 194 -28.94 21.99 3.51
C HIS A 194 -29.70 21.87 4.83
N THR A 195 -29.04 22.21 5.93
CA THR A 195 -29.64 22.40 7.25
C THR A 195 -29.34 23.80 7.76
N LYS A 196 -30.31 24.42 8.44
CA LYS A 196 -30.17 25.73 9.09
C LYS A 196 -30.64 25.63 10.53
N THR A 197 -29.90 26.26 11.43
CA THR A 197 -30.16 26.36 12.87
C THR A 197 -29.60 27.68 13.38
N CYS A 198 -30.27 28.30 14.34
CA CYS A 198 -29.72 29.38 15.15
C CYS A 198 -30.10 29.19 16.62
N SER A 199 -29.45 29.96 17.48
CA SER A 199 -29.56 29.87 18.93
C SER A 199 -29.67 31.25 19.57
N GLN A 200 -30.53 31.38 20.57
CA GLN A 200 -30.59 32.49 21.50
C GLN A 200 -30.60 31.88 22.91
N GLU A 201 -29.93 32.50 23.89
CA GLU A 201 -29.97 32.05 25.28
C GLU A 201 -29.95 33.26 26.24
N MET A 202 -30.54 33.10 27.42
CA MET A 202 -30.89 34.18 28.36
C MET A 202 -29.81 34.45 29.43
N LYS A 203 -29.98 35.52 30.21
CA LYS A 203 -29.25 35.77 31.47
C LYS A 203 -30.20 36.03 32.64
N LEU A 204 -29.70 35.92 33.87
CA LEU A 204 -30.47 35.66 35.09
C LEU A 204 -31.04 36.89 35.83
N GLY A 205 -32.16 36.66 36.52
CA GLY A 205 -32.75 37.41 37.63
C GLY A 205 -34.20 36.94 37.86
N THR A 206 -34.74 36.69 39.06
CA THR A 206 -34.22 36.88 40.44
C THR A 206 -34.93 35.95 41.45
N GLN A 207 -34.16 35.39 42.41
CA GLN A 207 -34.58 34.75 43.68
C GLN A 207 -35.54 33.50 43.56
N PRO A 208 -36.07 32.86 44.64
CA PRO A 208 -35.71 31.45 44.90
C PRO A 208 -36.89 30.47 45.05
N GLY A 209 -36.75 29.24 44.53
CA GLY A 209 -37.75 28.19 44.70
C GLY A 209 -37.31 26.79 44.29
N SER A 210 -37.85 25.77 44.96
CA SER A 210 -37.70 24.34 44.65
C SER A 210 -38.27 23.99 43.27
N MET A 211 -37.76 22.99 42.54
CA MET A 211 -38.04 21.56 42.77
C MET A 211 -37.09 20.63 41.98
N LYS A 212 -37.06 19.34 42.36
CA LYS A 212 -36.47 18.24 41.59
C LYS A 212 -37.47 17.70 40.56
N VAL A 213 -37.02 17.40 39.33
CA VAL A 213 -37.43 16.21 38.56
C VAL A 213 -36.23 15.76 37.70
N GLY A 214 -36.09 14.45 37.46
CA GLY A 214 -35.21 13.91 36.43
C GLY A 214 -35.66 12.50 36.04
N MET A 215 -35.35 12.05 34.82
CA MET A 215 -35.56 10.66 34.41
C MET A 215 -34.59 10.21 33.30
N LYS A 216 -34.55 8.90 33.04
CA LYS A 216 -33.60 8.20 32.16
C LYS A 216 -34.32 7.48 31.02
N LEU A 217 -33.64 7.36 29.88
CA LEU A 217 -33.85 6.36 28.80
C LEU A 217 -35.24 6.45 28.10
N SER A 218 -35.38 6.11 26.81
CA SER A 218 -34.65 5.13 26.00
C SER A 218 -34.53 5.56 24.51
N THR A 219 -33.99 4.66 23.66
CA THR A 219 -33.74 4.86 22.22
C THR A 219 -34.97 4.63 21.34
N ILE A 220 -35.13 5.43 20.28
CA ILE A 220 -35.46 5.04 18.87
C ILE A 220 -35.53 6.31 17.98
N GLN A 221 -35.24 6.18 16.68
CA GLN A 221 -35.50 7.19 15.63
C GLN A 221 -36.67 6.73 14.75
N PRO A 222 -37.45 7.61 14.07
CA PRO A 222 -37.01 8.90 13.53
C PRO A 222 -37.88 10.14 13.84
N ILE A 223 -37.39 11.26 13.30
CA ILE A 223 -37.85 12.66 13.37
C ILE A 223 -39.38 12.88 13.41
N SER A 224 -39.84 13.60 14.43
CA SER A 224 -41.02 14.49 14.39
C SER A 224 -40.84 15.65 15.39
N ALA A 225 -41.62 16.73 15.24
CA ALA A 225 -41.43 17.97 16.01
C ALA A 225 -42.19 17.97 17.36
N VAL A 226 -41.65 18.70 18.34
CA VAL A 226 -42.15 18.78 19.72
C VAL A 226 -43.29 19.81 19.86
N TYR A 227 -44.33 19.47 20.64
CA TYR A 227 -45.23 20.45 21.24
C TYR A 227 -45.80 19.95 22.58
N LEU A 228 -45.79 20.81 23.60
CA LEU A 228 -46.67 20.72 24.78
C LEU A 228 -46.74 22.11 25.45
N ARG A 229 -47.95 22.54 25.84
CA ARG A 229 -48.20 23.68 26.75
C ARG A 229 -48.81 23.15 28.04
N PRO A 230 -48.51 23.73 29.21
CA PRO A 230 -49.24 23.45 30.45
C PRO A 230 -50.47 24.36 30.60
N ILE A 231 -51.59 23.78 31.04
CA ILE A 231 -52.68 24.49 31.72
C ILE A 231 -53.09 23.63 32.93
N THR A 232 -53.36 24.27 34.06
CA THR A 232 -53.71 23.62 35.34
C THR A 232 -55.22 23.42 35.49
N THR A 233 -55.68 22.26 35.97
CA THR A 233 -56.44 22.07 37.24
C THR A 233 -57.21 20.73 37.32
N ARG A 234 -57.37 20.24 38.56
CA ARG A 234 -58.43 19.35 39.11
C ARG A 234 -58.67 17.92 38.54
N CYS A 235 -58.48 16.97 39.46
CA CYS A 235 -59.39 15.88 39.86
C CYS A 235 -59.88 14.80 38.85
N GLY A 236 -59.69 13.52 39.23
CA GLY A 236 -60.77 12.52 39.13
C GLY A 236 -60.38 11.06 38.85
N LEU A 237 -60.51 10.19 39.87
CA LEU A 237 -60.70 8.72 39.79
C LEU A 237 -59.59 7.85 39.12
N CYS A 238 -59.40 6.55 39.45
CA CYS A 238 -59.70 5.84 40.69
C CYS A 238 -58.78 4.61 40.93
N LEU A 239 -58.92 4.07 42.14
CA LEU A 239 -58.23 2.95 42.82
C LEU A 239 -58.36 1.54 42.16
N PRO A 240 -57.70 0.48 42.69
CA PRO A 240 -57.18 -0.64 41.89
C PRO A 240 -57.66 -2.06 42.33
N SER A 241 -56.91 -3.08 41.90
CA SER A 241 -56.71 -4.41 42.52
C SER A 241 -57.86 -5.44 42.54
N ALA A 242 -57.55 -6.66 42.07
CA ALA A 242 -58.24 -7.91 42.40
C ALA A 242 -57.28 -9.11 42.21
N CYS A 243 -57.56 -10.23 42.88
CA CYS A 243 -56.85 -11.52 42.77
C CYS A 243 -57.87 -12.64 42.43
N LEU A 244 -57.49 -13.92 42.66
CA LEU A 244 -58.23 -15.17 42.42
C LEU A 244 -58.29 -15.58 40.94
N GLU A 245 -57.76 -16.75 40.52
CA GLU A 245 -58.00 -18.17 40.90
C GLU A 245 -59.16 -18.81 40.13
N LEU A 246 -58.91 -20.00 39.55
CA LEU A 246 -59.79 -21.18 39.68
C LEU A 246 -59.13 -22.48 39.17
N SER A 247 -59.37 -23.54 39.91
CA SER A 247 -58.94 -24.96 39.79
C SER A 247 -59.31 -25.70 38.49
N GLY A 248 -58.72 -26.89 38.23
CA GLY A 248 -59.39 -27.88 37.35
C GLY A 248 -58.67 -29.15 36.86
N ASN A 249 -58.26 -30.07 37.77
CA ASN A 249 -58.13 -31.54 37.58
C ASN A 249 -57.71 -32.21 36.22
N ARG A 250 -56.77 -33.17 36.30
CA ARG A 250 -57.06 -34.63 36.12
C ARG A 250 -55.89 -35.56 36.47
N LEU A 251 -56.23 -36.62 37.23
CA LEU A 251 -55.77 -38.03 37.23
C LEU A 251 -54.34 -38.34 36.70
N ALA A 252 -53.35 -38.92 37.43
CA ALA A 252 -53.27 -39.97 38.47
C ALA A 252 -53.02 -41.42 37.96
N VAL A 253 -52.31 -42.23 38.78
CA VAL A 253 -52.00 -43.68 38.62
C VAL A 253 -50.89 -44.02 37.58
N SER A 254 -49.90 -44.91 37.79
CA SER A 254 -49.14 -45.37 38.98
C SER A 254 -47.97 -46.28 38.53
N CYS A 255 -46.85 -46.38 39.27
CA CYS A 255 -46.27 -47.65 39.77
C CYS A 255 -44.79 -47.58 40.20
N VAL A 256 -44.53 -48.16 41.39
CA VAL A 256 -43.35 -48.96 41.81
C VAL A 256 -41.93 -48.34 41.70
N ALA A 257 -41.21 -48.40 42.82
CA ALA A 257 -39.81 -47.99 42.94
C ALA A 257 -38.84 -49.17 42.75
N LEU A 258 -37.56 -48.87 42.45
CA LEU A 258 -36.41 -49.57 43.03
C LEU A 258 -35.13 -48.72 42.94
N SER A 259 -34.14 -49.07 43.75
CA SER A 259 -32.93 -48.31 44.05
C SER A 259 -31.92 -48.20 42.90
N GLY A 260 -31.28 -47.04 42.75
CA GLY A 260 -30.06 -46.89 41.94
C GLY A 260 -29.33 -45.58 42.21
N LEU A 261 -28.14 -45.62 42.83
CA LEU A 261 -27.28 -44.44 42.96
C LEU A 261 -26.67 -44.06 41.60
N ARG A 262 -26.89 -42.81 41.17
CA ARG A 262 -25.98 -42.06 40.27
C ARG A 262 -26.20 -40.56 40.44
N CYS A 263 -25.26 -39.90 41.13
CA CYS A 263 -25.23 -38.44 41.21
C CYS A 263 -24.77 -37.85 39.87
N PHE A 264 -25.71 -37.59 38.96
CA PHE A 264 -25.45 -36.72 37.81
C PHE A 264 -25.32 -35.27 38.30
N VAL A 265 -24.08 -34.82 38.49
CA VAL A 265 -23.77 -33.40 38.66
C VAL A 265 -23.73 -32.78 37.26
N GLU A 266 -24.83 -32.15 36.85
CA GLU A 266 -24.80 -31.25 35.69
C GLU A 266 -23.88 -30.05 36.02
N PRO A 267 -22.83 -29.79 35.23
CA PRO A 267 -22.03 -28.58 35.41
C PRO A 267 -22.83 -27.38 34.92
N LEU A 268 -23.40 -26.61 35.85
CA LEU A 268 -24.02 -25.31 35.58
C LEU A 268 -22.99 -24.35 34.97
N LEU A 269 -22.91 -24.34 33.64
CA LEU A 269 -22.12 -23.41 32.83
C LEU A 269 -22.75 -22.01 32.83
N GLY A 270 -22.85 -21.43 34.03
CA GLY A 270 -23.17 -20.03 34.19
C GLY A 270 -22.14 -19.17 33.45
N ASN A 271 -22.63 -18.24 32.63
CA ASN A 271 -21.82 -17.33 31.82
C ASN A 271 -20.95 -16.42 32.70
N ARG A 272 -19.78 -16.92 33.12
CA ARG A 272 -18.70 -16.11 33.70
C ARG A 272 -18.22 -15.13 32.63
N MET A 273 -18.74 -13.90 32.65
CA MET A 273 -18.20 -12.81 31.84
C MET A 273 -16.69 -12.73 32.07
N THR A 274 -15.91 -12.77 31.00
CA THR A 274 -14.46 -12.60 31.11
C THR A 274 -14.16 -11.20 31.64
N ALA A 275 -13.15 -11.06 32.50
CA ALA A 275 -12.79 -9.77 33.10
C ALA A 275 -12.56 -8.67 32.04
N VAL A 276 -11.99 -9.05 30.88
CA VAL A 276 -11.83 -8.18 29.71
C VAL A 276 -13.18 -7.67 29.15
N LYS A 277 -14.23 -8.50 29.10
CA LYS A 277 -15.57 -8.07 28.65
C LYS A 277 -16.30 -7.21 29.69
N ALA A 278 -15.93 -7.31 30.98
CA ALA A 278 -16.39 -6.38 32.00
C ALA A 278 -15.71 -4.99 31.87
N LEU A 279 -14.45 -4.95 31.43
CA LEU A 279 -13.72 -3.70 31.13
C LEU A 279 -14.17 -3.05 29.81
N ASN A 280 -14.42 -3.85 28.77
CA ASN A 280 -14.95 -3.39 27.49
C ASN A 280 -15.94 -4.40 26.90
N PRO A 281 -17.26 -4.14 26.92
CA PRO A 281 -18.27 -5.08 26.42
C PRO A 281 -18.23 -5.26 24.88
N LYS A 282 -17.46 -4.46 24.15
CA LYS A 282 -17.24 -4.58 22.70
C LYS A 282 -15.92 -5.25 22.34
N ALA A 283 -15.14 -5.74 23.31
CA ALA A 283 -13.89 -6.45 23.03
C ALA A 283 -14.18 -7.87 22.52
N GLU A 284 -13.66 -8.19 21.32
CA GLU A 284 -13.57 -9.57 20.83
C GLU A 284 -12.32 -10.21 21.41
N VAL A 285 -12.45 -11.45 21.90
CA VAL A 285 -11.39 -12.14 22.66
C VAL A 285 -11.43 -13.63 22.34
N ALA A 286 -10.29 -14.20 21.94
CA ALA A 286 -10.05 -15.64 21.90
C ALA A 286 -8.95 -16.00 22.91
N ARG A 287 -9.12 -17.10 23.67
CA ARG A 287 -8.23 -17.48 24.79
C ARG A 287 -7.72 -18.92 24.68
N ALA A 288 -6.51 -19.15 25.19
CA ALA A 288 -5.79 -20.41 25.24
C ALA A 288 -5.94 -21.22 23.94
N GLN A 289 -6.50 -22.43 24.02
CA GLN A 289 -6.75 -23.32 22.87
C GLN A 289 -7.42 -22.62 21.68
N ALA A 290 -8.34 -21.67 21.92
CA ALA A 290 -9.03 -20.96 20.86
C ALA A 290 -8.17 -19.89 20.17
N ALA A 291 -7.25 -19.24 20.90
CA ALA A 291 -6.27 -18.33 20.31
C ALA A 291 -5.28 -19.11 19.42
N LEU A 292 -4.78 -20.23 19.93
CA LEU A 292 -3.87 -21.14 19.24
C LEU A 292 -4.53 -21.75 17.97
N ALA A 293 -5.76 -22.25 18.07
CA ALA A 293 -6.48 -22.78 16.90
C ALA A 293 -6.75 -21.71 15.81
N VAL A 294 -7.04 -20.47 16.21
CA VAL A 294 -7.19 -19.33 15.26
C VAL A 294 -5.85 -19.00 14.59
N ASN A 295 -4.75 -18.97 15.35
CA ASN A 295 -3.41 -18.76 14.81
C ASN A 295 -3.01 -19.85 13.80
N ILE A 296 -3.20 -21.13 14.16
CA ILE A 296 -2.78 -22.28 13.35
C ILE A 296 -3.66 -22.42 12.10
N SER A 297 -4.97 -22.18 12.19
CA SER A 297 -5.86 -22.20 11.00
C SER A 297 -5.52 -21.09 10.00
N ALA A 298 -5.15 -19.90 10.47
CA ALA A 298 -4.68 -18.82 9.59
C ALA A 298 -3.31 -19.12 8.96
N ALA A 299 -2.39 -19.76 9.68
CA ALA A 299 -1.10 -20.18 9.14
C ALA A 299 -1.26 -21.28 8.08
N ARG A 300 -2.08 -22.32 8.36
CA ARG A 300 -2.45 -23.37 7.40
C ARG A 300 -3.12 -22.78 6.15
N GLY A 301 -4.06 -21.85 6.32
CA GLY A 301 -4.71 -21.18 5.19
C GLY A 301 -3.75 -20.38 4.30
N LEU A 302 -2.72 -19.75 4.88
CA LEU A 302 -1.69 -19.04 4.11
C LEU A 302 -0.69 -20.01 3.45
N GLN A 303 -0.34 -21.10 4.14
CA GLN A 303 0.44 -22.22 3.63
C GLN A 303 -0.23 -22.82 2.38
N ASP A 304 -1.52 -23.18 2.45
CA ASP A 304 -2.24 -23.78 1.32
C ASP A 304 -2.39 -22.81 0.13
N VAL A 305 -2.50 -21.50 0.38
CA VAL A 305 -2.47 -20.48 -0.67
C VAL A 305 -1.11 -20.44 -1.37
N LEU A 306 0.01 -20.45 -0.64
CA LEU A 306 1.35 -20.33 -1.25
C LEU A 306 1.93 -21.67 -1.73
N LYS A 307 1.40 -22.80 -1.25
CA LYS A 307 1.83 -24.17 -1.59
C LYS A 307 1.87 -24.41 -3.10
N SER A 308 0.86 -23.94 -3.82
CA SER A 308 0.77 -24.08 -5.28
C SER A 308 1.94 -23.44 -6.05
N ASN A 309 2.64 -22.46 -5.46
CA ASN A 309 3.65 -21.67 -6.15
C ASN A 309 5.05 -22.30 -6.13
N LEU A 310 5.32 -23.24 -5.21
CA LEU A 310 6.68 -23.72 -4.96
C LEU A 310 7.23 -24.55 -6.13
N GLY A 311 8.49 -24.27 -6.51
CA GLY A 311 9.23 -24.98 -7.55
C GLY A 311 8.85 -24.62 -8.99
N PRO A 312 9.64 -25.01 -9.99
CA PRO A 312 9.40 -24.68 -11.40
C PRO A 312 8.02 -25.14 -11.92
N LYS A 313 7.54 -26.33 -11.49
CA LYS A 313 6.21 -26.85 -11.87
C LYS A 313 5.03 -26.15 -11.16
N GLY A 314 5.29 -25.36 -10.12
CA GLY A 314 4.25 -24.60 -9.40
C GLY A 314 3.50 -23.59 -10.29
N THR A 315 2.26 -23.28 -9.92
CA THR A 315 1.34 -22.48 -10.73
C THR A 315 1.53 -20.97 -10.53
N MET A 316 1.23 -20.21 -11.59
CA MET A 316 1.12 -18.75 -11.57
C MET A 316 -0.20 -18.32 -10.91
N LYS A 317 -0.21 -17.20 -10.18
CA LYS A 317 -1.44 -16.55 -9.71
C LYS A 317 -1.71 -15.26 -10.46
N MET A 318 -2.96 -15.09 -10.87
CA MET A 318 -3.48 -13.86 -11.45
C MET A 318 -4.15 -13.03 -10.36
N LEU A 319 -3.60 -11.85 -10.10
CA LEU A 319 -4.17 -10.87 -9.18
C LEU A 319 -4.81 -9.75 -9.99
N VAL A 320 -6.05 -9.39 -9.63
CA VAL A 320 -6.79 -8.28 -10.22
C VAL A 320 -7.06 -7.27 -9.11
N SER A 321 -6.43 -6.11 -9.21
CA SER A 321 -6.64 -5.01 -8.26
C SER A 321 -8.05 -4.41 -8.44
N GLY A 322 -8.58 -3.74 -7.41
CA GLY A 322 -9.87 -3.02 -7.50
C GLY A 322 -9.88 -1.90 -8.55
N ALA A 323 -8.72 -1.47 -9.04
CA ALA A 323 -8.57 -0.55 -10.17
C ALA A 323 -8.60 -1.23 -11.55
N GLY A 324 -8.67 -2.56 -11.61
CA GLY A 324 -8.59 -3.36 -12.85
C GLY A 324 -7.16 -3.63 -13.34
N ASP A 325 -6.11 -3.24 -12.60
CA ASP A 325 -4.73 -3.61 -12.94
C ASP A 325 -4.52 -5.12 -12.72
N ILE A 326 -3.99 -5.79 -13.74
CA ILE A 326 -3.74 -7.23 -13.75
C ILE A 326 -2.26 -7.48 -13.52
N LYS A 327 -1.94 -8.30 -12.52
CA LYS A 327 -0.58 -8.78 -12.23
C LYS A 327 -0.57 -10.30 -12.27
N LEU A 328 0.42 -10.86 -12.96
CA LEU A 328 0.73 -12.29 -12.90
C LEU A 328 1.99 -12.44 -12.05
N THR A 329 1.94 -13.28 -11.01
CA THR A 329 3.13 -13.57 -10.20
C THR A 329 3.10 -14.98 -9.63
N LYS A 330 4.28 -15.46 -9.24
CA LYS A 330 4.52 -16.72 -8.54
C LYS A 330 5.40 -16.54 -7.30
N ASP A 331 6.13 -15.43 -7.19
CA ASP A 331 6.81 -15.06 -5.94
C ASP A 331 5.79 -14.84 -4.82
N GLY A 332 6.16 -15.30 -3.61
CA GLY A 332 5.38 -15.12 -2.40
C GLY A 332 5.35 -13.67 -1.91
N ASN A 333 6.43 -12.89 -2.03
CA ASN A 333 6.45 -11.52 -1.49
C ASN A 333 5.52 -10.57 -2.25
N VAL A 334 5.53 -10.59 -3.59
CA VAL A 334 4.59 -9.82 -4.42
C VAL A 334 3.14 -10.23 -4.11
N LEU A 335 2.86 -11.52 -3.93
CA LEU A 335 1.53 -12.00 -3.52
C LEU A 335 1.11 -11.47 -2.15
N LEU A 336 1.99 -11.56 -1.15
CA LEU A 336 1.71 -11.15 0.23
C LEU A 336 1.54 -9.63 0.38
N HIS A 337 2.18 -8.83 -0.49
CA HIS A 337 1.99 -7.37 -0.53
C HIS A 337 0.72 -6.92 -1.26
N GLU A 338 0.33 -7.59 -2.35
CA GLU A 338 -0.87 -7.23 -3.11
C GLU A 338 -2.17 -7.78 -2.48
N MET A 339 -2.09 -8.87 -1.69
CA MET A 339 -3.22 -9.43 -0.96
C MET A 339 -3.61 -8.58 0.26
N GLN A 340 -4.90 -8.28 0.39
CA GLN A 340 -5.45 -7.56 1.55
C GLN A 340 -5.63 -8.49 2.76
N ILE A 341 -4.52 -8.85 3.41
CA ILE A 341 -4.49 -9.77 4.55
C ILE A 341 -5.14 -9.14 5.79
N GLN A 342 -6.34 -9.63 6.15
CA GLN A 342 -7.09 -9.16 7.32
C GLN A 342 -6.69 -9.85 8.64
N HIS A 343 -6.19 -11.09 8.58
CA HIS A 343 -5.89 -11.87 9.79
C HIS A 343 -4.56 -11.45 10.41
N PRO A 344 -4.49 -11.13 11.73
CA PRO A 344 -3.29 -10.58 12.35
C PRO A 344 -2.09 -11.53 12.24
N THR A 345 -2.29 -12.82 12.49
CA THR A 345 -1.24 -13.86 12.41
C THR A 345 -0.69 -14.00 10.99
N ALA A 346 -1.54 -13.95 9.97
CA ALA A 346 -1.10 -13.97 8.58
C ALA A 346 -0.37 -12.68 8.19
N SER A 347 -0.74 -11.53 8.75
CA SER A 347 0.00 -10.26 8.56
C SER A 347 1.37 -10.27 9.24
N LEU A 348 1.51 -10.95 10.38
CA LEU A 348 2.82 -11.18 11.01
C LEU A 348 3.71 -12.08 10.15
N ILE A 349 3.17 -13.22 9.67
CA ILE A 349 3.90 -14.14 8.77
C ILE A 349 4.28 -13.45 7.45
N ALA A 350 3.40 -12.62 6.89
CA ALA A 350 3.67 -11.86 5.67
C ALA A 350 4.87 -10.91 5.83
N LYS A 351 4.95 -10.15 6.94
CA LYS A 351 6.08 -9.25 7.22
C LYS A 351 7.42 -9.99 7.33
N VAL A 352 7.40 -11.24 7.79
CA VAL A 352 8.58 -12.10 7.92
C VAL A 352 9.04 -12.59 6.54
N ALA A 353 8.11 -12.93 5.65
CA ALA A 353 8.43 -13.22 4.25
C ALA A 353 8.99 -11.98 3.52
N THR A 354 8.47 -10.77 3.78
CA THR A 354 9.07 -9.52 3.29
C THR A 354 10.48 -9.31 3.81
N ALA A 355 10.73 -9.51 5.11
CA ALA A 355 12.09 -9.40 5.67
C ALA A 355 13.08 -10.41 5.07
N GLN A 356 12.62 -11.61 4.73
CA GLN A 356 13.42 -12.61 3.98
C GLN A 356 13.73 -12.12 2.56
N ASP A 357 12.77 -11.51 1.86
CA ASP A 357 12.99 -10.91 0.53
C ASP A 357 13.97 -9.73 0.57
N ASP A 358 13.84 -8.84 1.57
CA ASP A 358 14.69 -7.66 1.69
C ASP A 358 16.17 -8.02 1.88
N ILE A 359 16.44 -9.04 2.70
CA ILE A 359 17.81 -9.51 2.98
C ILE A 359 18.34 -10.45 1.88
N THR A 360 17.54 -11.40 1.39
CA THR A 360 18.05 -12.52 0.55
C THR A 360 17.49 -12.57 -0.87
N GLY A 361 16.29 -12.04 -1.12
CA GLY A 361 15.64 -12.10 -2.45
C GLY A 361 15.00 -13.41 -2.86
N ASP A 362 15.04 -14.45 -2.03
CA ASP A 362 14.40 -15.74 -2.35
C ASP A 362 14.00 -16.53 -1.09
N GLY A 363 13.29 -17.64 -1.29
CA GLY A 363 12.78 -18.48 -0.20
C GLY A 363 11.54 -17.91 0.53
N THR A 364 10.96 -16.83 0.00
CA THR A 364 9.77 -16.14 0.52
C THR A 364 8.58 -17.09 0.72
N THR A 365 8.27 -17.88 -0.31
CA THR A 365 7.27 -18.96 -0.29
C THR A 365 7.63 -20.05 0.74
N SER A 366 8.87 -20.53 0.72
CA SER A 366 9.35 -21.60 1.60
C SER A 366 9.21 -21.26 3.09
N ASN A 367 9.45 -19.99 3.45
CA ASN A 367 9.33 -19.47 4.82
C ASN A 367 7.90 -19.67 5.36
N VAL A 368 6.89 -19.29 4.58
CA VAL A 368 5.48 -19.48 4.97
C VAL A 368 5.09 -20.95 5.04
N LEU A 369 5.61 -21.79 4.13
CA LEU A 369 5.32 -23.23 4.13
C LEU A 369 5.88 -23.94 5.36
N ILE A 370 7.11 -23.62 5.76
CA ILE A 370 7.73 -24.19 6.97
C ILE A 370 7.02 -23.65 8.23
N ILE A 371 6.69 -22.35 8.32
CA ILE A 371 5.94 -21.82 9.48
C ILE A 371 4.56 -22.51 9.60
N GLY A 372 3.83 -22.67 8.50
CA GLY A 372 2.53 -23.36 8.49
C GLY A 372 2.64 -24.81 8.94
N GLU A 373 3.64 -25.54 8.44
CA GLU A 373 3.84 -26.94 8.83
C GLU A 373 4.37 -27.10 10.26
N LEU A 374 5.31 -26.26 10.73
CA LEU A 374 5.78 -26.25 12.12
C LEU A 374 4.62 -26.06 13.10
N LEU A 375 3.77 -25.08 12.83
CA LEU A 375 2.56 -24.82 13.62
C LEU A 375 1.58 -26.01 13.53
N LYS A 376 1.47 -26.65 12.37
CA LYS A 376 0.62 -27.84 12.18
C LYS A 376 1.14 -29.09 12.90
N GLN A 377 2.45 -29.31 13.02
CA GLN A 377 3.05 -30.40 13.79
C GLN A 377 3.00 -30.12 15.30
N ALA A 378 3.18 -28.86 15.72
CA ALA A 378 3.00 -28.43 17.11
C ALA A 378 1.56 -28.65 17.62
N ASP A 379 0.55 -28.40 16.77
CA ASP A 379 -0.88 -28.61 17.07
C ASP A 379 -1.17 -30.02 17.60
N LEU A 380 -0.50 -31.05 17.02
CA LEU A 380 -0.67 -32.44 17.41
C LEU A 380 -0.30 -32.65 18.89
N TYR A 381 0.94 -32.34 19.26
CA TYR A 381 1.41 -32.49 20.65
C TYR A 381 0.68 -31.56 21.63
N VAL A 382 0.27 -30.36 21.21
CA VAL A 382 -0.55 -29.47 22.05
C VAL A 382 -1.96 -30.03 22.26
N SER A 383 -2.53 -30.72 21.27
CA SER A 383 -3.82 -31.42 21.41
C SER A 383 -3.75 -32.65 22.32
N GLU A 384 -2.59 -33.32 22.38
CA GLU A 384 -2.28 -34.37 23.37
C GLU A 384 -2.04 -33.82 24.79
N GLY A 385 -2.06 -32.49 24.97
CA GLY A 385 -1.90 -31.82 26.27
C GLY A 385 -0.46 -31.40 26.61
N LEU A 386 0.47 -31.40 25.64
CA LEU A 386 1.80 -30.82 25.86
C LEU A 386 1.73 -29.29 25.92
N HIS A 387 2.35 -28.70 26.95
CA HIS A 387 2.37 -27.25 27.11
C HIS A 387 3.19 -26.58 25.98
N PRO A 388 2.66 -25.58 25.24
CA PRO A 388 3.31 -25.01 24.06
C PRO A 388 4.75 -24.51 24.27
N ARG A 389 5.08 -24.04 25.48
CA ARG A 389 6.45 -23.64 25.84
C ARG A 389 7.50 -24.75 25.66
N ILE A 390 7.12 -26.01 25.88
CA ILE A 390 8.02 -27.17 25.73
C ILE A 390 8.26 -27.49 24.24
N VAL A 391 7.26 -27.23 23.39
CA VAL A 391 7.42 -27.34 21.93
C VAL A 391 8.37 -26.26 21.43
N ALA A 392 8.19 -25.00 21.86
CA ALA A 392 9.08 -23.89 21.53
C ALA A 392 10.53 -24.12 22.02
N GLU A 393 10.72 -24.69 23.21
CA GLU A 393 12.04 -25.10 23.72
C GLU A 393 12.70 -26.18 22.84
N GLY A 394 11.92 -27.17 22.40
CA GLY A 394 12.37 -28.18 21.43
C GLY A 394 12.66 -27.61 20.04
N PHE A 395 11.93 -26.58 19.60
CA PHE A 395 12.16 -25.88 18.34
C PHE A 395 13.48 -25.10 18.34
N GLU A 396 13.82 -24.39 19.43
CA GLU A 396 15.10 -23.68 19.52
C GLU A 396 16.30 -24.67 19.51
N ALA A 397 16.21 -25.77 20.27
CA ALA A 397 17.21 -26.83 20.26
C ALA A 397 17.36 -27.51 18.87
N ALA A 398 16.24 -27.73 18.17
CA ALA A 398 16.24 -28.26 16.81
C ALA A 398 16.87 -27.28 15.82
N LYS A 399 16.55 -25.99 15.89
CA LYS A 399 17.12 -24.92 15.05
C LYS A 399 18.63 -24.82 15.24
N ASP A 400 19.15 -24.88 16.47
CA ASP A 400 20.59 -24.82 16.70
C ASP A 400 21.33 -26.04 16.12
N LYS A 401 20.81 -27.28 16.28
CA LYS A 401 21.40 -28.44 15.58
C LYS A 401 21.22 -28.34 14.06
N ALA A 402 20.07 -27.91 13.55
CA ALA A 402 19.82 -27.74 12.11
C ALA A 402 20.81 -26.77 11.46
N LEU A 403 21.11 -25.64 12.13
CA LEU A 403 22.13 -24.69 11.68
C LEU A 403 23.54 -25.29 11.68
N SER A 404 23.91 -26.11 12.66
CA SER A 404 25.19 -26.84 12.61
C SER A 404 25.24 -27.89 11.48
N VAL A 405 24.14 -28.58 11.18
CA VAL A 405 24.07 -29.50 10.03
C VAL A 405 24.17 -28.73 8.71
N LEU A 406 23.58 -27.55 8.60
CA LEU A 406 23.75 -26.69 7.42
C LEU A 406 25.21 -26.25 7.24
N GLU A 407 25.96 -26.06 8.34
CA GLU A 407 27.40 -25.77 8.32
C GLU A 407 28.24 -27.01 7.92
N GLU A 408 27.81 -28.21 8.31
CA GLU A 408 28.38 -29.51 7.93
C GLU A 408 28.08 -29.88 6.45
N VAL A 409 26.95 -29.41 5.89
CA VAL A 409 26.41 -29.80 4.56
C VAL A 409 26.72 -28.79 3.45
N LYS A 410 27.12 -27.55 3.76
CA LYS A 410 27.42 -26.53 2.74
C LYS A 410 28.63 -26.94 1.88
N VAL A 411 28.55 -26.69 0.58
CA VAL A 411 29.63 -26.97 -0.37
C VAL A 411 30.39 -25.68 -0.65
N THR A 412 31.57 -25.53 -0.05
CA THR A 412 32.54 -24.48 -0.40
C THR A 412 33.13 -24.79 -1.77
N LYS A 413 32.99 -23.87 -2.71
CA LYS A 413 33.52 -23.94 -4.08
C LYS A 413 34.06 -22.57 -4.47
N GLU A 414 35.02 -22.55 -5.38
CA GLU A 414 35.33 -21.31 -6.10
C GLU A 414 34.12 -20.92 -6.96
N MET A 415 33.80 -19.61 -7.01
CA MET A 415 32.58 -19.11 -7.63
C MET A 415 32.78 -18.88 -9.14
N ASP A 416 32.97 -19.98 -9.86
CA ASP A 416 33.12 -20.04 -11.31
C ASP A 416 31.87 -19.55 -12.05
N ARG A 417 32.04 -19.08 -13.30
CA ARG A 417 30.89 -18.66 -14.13
C ARG A 417 29.85 -19.79 -14.26
N GLU A 418 30.28 -21.05 -14.33
CA GLU A 418 29.39 -22.21 -14.45
C GLU A 418 28.57 -22.48 -13.18
N THR A 419 29.16 -22.33 -11.99
CA THR A 419 28.39 -22.49 -10.73
C THR A 419 27.39 -21.36 -10.56
N LEU A 420 27.77 -20.12 -10.91
CA LEU A 420 26.88 -18.97 -10.89
C LEU A 420 25.75 -19.08 -11.92
N VAL A 421 26.02 -19.63 -13.11
CA VAL A 421 25.00 -19.98 -14.12
C VAL A 421 24.03 -21.01 -13.57
N ASN A 422 24.50 -22.02 -12.85
CA ASN A 422 23.64 -23.04 -12.24
C ASN A 422 22.76 -22.47 -11.10
N VAL A 423 23.29 -21.56 -10.27
CA VAL A 423 22.51 -20.83 -9.24
C VAL A 423 21.45 -19.92 -9.88
N ALA A 424 21.84 -19.09 -10.87
CA ALA A 424 20.92 -18.21 -11.60
C ALA A 424 19.79 -19.00 -12.28
N ARG A 425 20.13 -20.09 -12.98
CA ARG A 425 19.19 -21.03 -13.59
C ARG A 425 18.21 -21.60 -12.57
N THR A 426 18.69 -21.99 -11.38
CA THR A 426 17.86 -22.56 -10.32
C THR A 426 16.79 -21.56 -9.87
N SER A 427 17.16 -20.32 -9.52
CA SER A 427 16.17 -19.30 -9.11
C SER A 427 15.25 -18.88 -10.26
N LEU A 428 15.79 -18.58 -11.46
CA LEU A 428 14.99 -18.11 -12.61
C LEU A 428 13.94 -19.13 -13.07
N ARG A 429 14.30 -20.43 -13.13
CA ARG A 429 13.36 -21.51 -13.50
C ARG A 429 12.19 -21.65 -12.51
N THR A 430 12.27 -21.14 -11.28
CA THR A 430 11.10 -21.11 -10.39
C THR A 430 10.03 -20.12 -10.85
N LYS A 431 10.43 -19.00 -11.48
CA LYS A 431 9.56 -17.82 -11.74
C LYS A 431 9.19 -17.63 -13.23
N LEU A 432 9.93 -18.25 -14.15
CA LEU A 432 9.75 -18.14 -15.61
C LEU A 432 9.68 -19.50 -16.32
N HIS A 433 9.25 -19.50 -17.58
CA HIS A 433 9.36 -20.66 -18.47
C HIS A 433 10.84 -21.03 -18.70
N THR A 434 11.13 -22.32 -18.84
CA THR A 434 12.52 -22.85 -18.86
C THR A 434 13.40 -22.24 -19.93
N GLU A 435 12.91 -22.13 -21.17
CA GLU A 435 13.65 -21.55 -22.30
C GLU A 435 14.04 -20.09 -22.06
N LEU A 436 13.10 -19.28 -21.55
CA LEU A 436 13.35 -17.88 -21.21
C LEU A 436 14.26 -17.73 -19.98
N ALA A 437 14.13 -18.62 -19.00
CA ALA A 437 15.00 -18.66 -17.83
C ALA A 437 16.45 -18.99 -18.20
N ASP A 438 16.68 -19.96 -19.09
CA ASP A 438 18.02 -20.32 -19.55
C ASP A 438 18.68 -19.20 -20.39
N LEU A 439 17.92 -18.48 -21.22
CA LEU A 439 18.42 -17.30 -21.95
C LEU A 439 18.77 -16.14 -20.99
N LEU A 440 17.93 -15.87 -19.98
CA LEU A 440 18.19 -14.82 -18.99
C LEU A 440 19.32 -15.17 -18.01
N THR A 441 19.60 -16.46 -17.82
CA THR A 441 20.64 -16.95 -16.90
C THR A 441 22.01 -16.37 -17.24
N GLU A 442 22.41 -16.40 -18.51
CA GLU A 442 23.70 -15.86 -18.94
C GLU A 442 23.77 -14.33 -18.73
N ALA A 443 22.70 -13.62 -19.10
CA ALA A 443 22.60 -12.18 -18.95
C ALA A 443 22.68 -11.73 -17.49
N VAL A 444 22.05 -12.46 -16.57
CA VAL A 444 22.08 -12.20 -15.12
C VAL A 444 23.50 -12.41 -14.55
N VAL A 445 24.19 -13.48 -14.92
CA VAL A 445 25.55 -13.76 -14.41
C VAL A 445 26.57 -12.77 -14.98
N ASP A 446 26.56 -12.52 -16.28
CA ASP A 446 27.45 -11.53 -16.90
C ASP A 446 27.21 -10.10 -16.35
N ALA A 447 25.98 -9.76 -15.96
CA ALA A 447 25.67 -8.47 -15.35
C ALA A 447 26.33 -8.32 -13.96
N VAL A 448 26.25 -9.35 -13.11
CA VAL A 448 26.89 -9.31 -11.78
C VAL A 448 28.42 -9.34 -11.89
N LEU A 449 28.97 -10.15 -12.81
CA LEU A 449 30.41 -10.21 -13.06
C LEU A 449 30.99 -8.88 -13.59
N ALA A 450 30.22 -8.10 -14.36
CA ALA A 450 30.66 -6.78 -14.84
C ALA A 450 30.71 -5.70 -13.73
N ILE A 451 29.92 -5.86 -12.66
CA ILE A 451 29.88 -4.93 -11.51
C ILE A 451 30.89 -5.32 -10.43
N ARG A 452 31.19 -6.62 -10.29
CA ARG A 452 32.08 -7.17 -9.26
C ARG A 452 33.46 -6.49 -9.27
N LYS A 453 33.82 -5.90 -8.14
CA LYS A 453 35.19 -5.52 -7.78
C LYS A 453 35.72 -6.56 -6.77
N PRO A 454 37.04 -6.78 -6.66
CA PRO A 454 37.58 -7.75 -5.70
C PRO A 454 37.39 -7.32 -4.25
N ASP A 455 37.51 -6.02 -3.95
CA ASP A 455 37.61 -5.48 -2.58
C ASP A 455 36.34 -4.77 -2.06
N GLU A 456 35.24 -4.79 -2.82
CA GLU A 456 34.03 -4.00 -2.52
C GLU A 456 32.76 -4.88 -2.64
N PRO A 457 31.80 -4.82 -1.70
CA PRO A 457 30.57 -5.61 -1.77
C PRO A 457 29.73 -5.26 -3.01
N ILE A 458 28.99 -6.23 -3.52
CA ILE A 458 28.30 -6.07 -4.82
C ILE A 458 27.06 -5.21 -4.67
N ASP A 459 27.05 -4.03 -5.30
CA ASP A 459 25.87 -3.17 -5.37
C ASP A 459 25.01 -3.48 -6.62
N LEU A 460 23.84 -4.06 -6.38
CA LEU A 460 22.85 -4.35 -7.43
C LEU A 460 22.16 -3.10 -7.98
N TYR A 461 22.26 -1.93 -7.33
CA TYR A 461 21.80 -0.67 -7.95
C TYR A 461 22.62 -0.28 -9.18
N MET A 462 23.78 -0.89 -9.42
CA MET A 462 24.57 -0.69 -10.64
C MET A 462 24.04 -1.49 -11.85
N VAL A 463 23.12 -2.44 -11.63
CA VAL A 463 22.28 -2.98 -12.70
C VAL A 463 21.07 -2.07 -12.88
N GLU A 464 20.85 -1.55 -14.09
CA GLU A 464 19.55 -1.01 -14.48
C GLU A 464 18.73 -2.10 -15.16
N ILE A 465 17.52 -2.40 -14.65
CA ILE A 465 16.55 -3.22 -15.38
C ILE A 465 15.63 -2.24 -16.12
N MET A 466 15.72 -2.21 -17.45
CA MET A 466 14.84 -1.42 -18.31
C MET A 466 13.78 -2.30 -18.97
N GLU A 467 12.54 -1.82 -18.95
CA GLU A 467 11.40 -2.45 -19.64
C GLU A 467 11.21 -1.80 -21.02
N MET A 468 11.10 -2.60 -22.08
CA MET A 468 10.69 -2.17 -23.43
C MET A 468 9.53 -3.02 -23.94
N LYS A 469 8.41 -2.39 -24.31
CA LYS A 469 7.27 -3.08 -24.92
C LYS A 469 7.66 -3.53 -26.33
N HIS A 470 7.73 -4.83 -26.57
CA HIS A 470 8.06 -5.40 -27.88
C HIS A 470 7.26 -6.69 -28.11
N LYS A 471 7.08 -7.14 -29.35
CA LYS A 471 6.18 -8.29 -29.64
C LYS A 471 6.62 -9.60 -28.96
N THR A 472 7.92 -9.72 -28.68
CA THR A 472 8.63 -10.89 -28.20
C THR A 472 9.36 -10.56 -26.90
N ASP A 473 9.39 -11.52 -25.98
CA ASP A 473 10.12 -11.50 -24.72
C ASP A 473 11.48 -12.19 -24.80
N SER A 474 11.64 -13.21 -25.65
CA SER A 474 12.94 -13.87 -25.93
C SER A 474 14.07 -12.92 -26.34
N ASP A 475 13.74 -11.72 -26.85
CA ASP A 475 14.71 -10.70 -27.26
C ASP A 475 15.34 -9.92 -26.09
N THR A 476 15.16 -10.34 -24.82
CA THR A 476 15.83 -9.75 -23.66
C THR A 476 17.36 -9.78 -23.81
N GLN A 477 18.06 -8.68 -23.51
CA GLN A 477 19.50 -8.54 -23.80
C GLN A 477 20.25 -7.84 -22.66
N LEU A 478 21.47 -8.31 -22.36
CA LEU A 478 22.42 -7.57 -21.54
C LEU A 478 23.17 -6.53 -22.39
N ILE A 479 23.15 -5.29 -21.93
CA ILE A 479 23.85 -4.17 -22.56
C ILE A 479 24.96 -3.73 -21.61
N ARG A 480 26.21 -3.85 -22.08
CA ARG A 480 27.42 -3.45 -21.36
C ARG A 480 27.60 -1.91 -21.45
N GLY A 481 26.72 -1.22 -20.74
CA GLY A 481 26.52 0.22 -20.74
C GLY A 481 25.11 0.59 -20.26
N LEU A 482 24.56 1.71 -20.73
CA LEU A 482 23.30 2.25 -20.22
C LEU A 482 22.22 2.43 -21.31
N VAL A 483 20.97 2.07 -21.00
CA VAL A 483 19.80 2.48 -21.80
C VAL A 483 19.03 3.57 -21.07
N LEU A 484 18.70 4.64 -21.80
CA LEU A 484 17.87 5.75 -21.34
C LEU A 484 16.50 5.69 -22.01
N ASP A 485 15.42 5.89 -21.26
CA ASP A 485 14.03 5.91 -21.75
C ASP A 485 13.65 7.22 -22.46
N HIS A 486 14.62 8.06 -22.78
CA HIS A 486 14.46 9.34 -23.48
C HIS A 486 15.49 9.45 -24.61
N GLY A 487 15.03 9.69 -25.84
CA GLY A 487 15.88 10.03 -26.98
C GLY A 487 15.85 11.50 -27.38
N ALA A 488 16.50 11.83 -28.48
CA ALA A 488 16.62 13.17 -29.02
C ALA A 488 15.25 13.74 -29.42
N ARG A 489 15.02 15.02 -29.13
CA ARG A 489 13.73 15.69 -29.40
C ARG A 489 13.71 16.53 -30.67
N HIS A 490 14.86 17.00 -31.14
CA HIS A 490 14.98 17.70 -32.43
C HIS A 490 15.15 16.68 -33.56
N PRO A 491 14.49 16.84 -34.73
CA PRO A 491 14.54 15.86 -35.82
C PRO A 491 15.94 15.71 -36.41
N ASP A 492 16.68 16.80 -36.56
CA ASP A 492 17.98 16.82 -37.24
C ASP A 492 19.16 16.36 -36.36
N MET A 493 18.90 15.94 -35.12
CA MET A 493 19.94 15.34 -34.28
C MET A 493 20.33 13.94 -34.78
N LYS A 494 21.63 13.65 -34.77
CA LYS A 494 22.19 12.37 -35.25
C LYS A 494 21.59 11.19 -34.48
N LYS A 495 20.90 10.28 -35.18
CA LYS A 495 20.32 9.06 -34.58
C LYS A 495 21.37 8.02 -34.16
N ARG A 496 22.59 8.10 -34.69
CA ARG A 496 23.74 7.24 -34.35
C ARG A 496 24.99 8.10 -34.29
N VAL A 497 25.81 7.84 -33.27
CA VAL A 497 27.05 8.55 -32.95
C VAL A 497 28.08 7.50 -32.54
N GLU A 498 29.24 7.52 -33.18
CA GLU A 498 30.34 6.58 -32.91
C GLU A 498 31.47 7.33 -32.22
N ASN A 499 32.23 6.65 -31.35
CA ASN A 499 33.27 7.22 -30.51
C ASN A 499 32.79 8.52 -29.81
N ALA A 500 31.72 8.37 -29.03
CA ALA A 500 31.00 9.47 -28.40
C ALA A 500 31.65 9.90 -27.09
N PHE A 501 32.04 11.17 -27.01
CA PHE A 501 32.23 11.84 -25.73
C PHE A 501 30.87 12.24 -25.14
N ILE A 502 30.68 11.93 -23.86
CA ILE A 502 29.44 12.12 -23.13
C ILE A 502 29.66 13.18 -22.04
N LEU A 503 28.99 14.31 -22.18
CA LEU A 503 28.91 15.35 -21.16
C LEU A 503 27.66 15.14 -20.30
N THR A 504 27.82 14.80 -19.02
CA THR A 504 26.75 14.70 -18.04
C THR A 504 26.59 16.00 -17.26
N CYS A 505 25.43 16.64 -17.36
CA CYS A 505 25.16 17.95 -16.75
C CYS A 505 23.89 17.98 -15.89
N ASN A 506 23.87 18.89 -14.91
CA ASN A 506 22.71 19.24 -14.08
C ASN A 506 22.32 20.74 -14.21
N VAL A 507 22.79 21.41 -15.26
CA VAL A 507 22.56 22.84 -15.53
C VAL A 507 21.28 23.05 -16.34
N SER A 508 20.54 24.13 -16.07
CA SER A 508 19.38 24.44 -16.89
C SER A 508 19.80 25.05 -18.23
N LEU A 509 19.31 24.45 -19.31
CA LEU A 509 19.33 25.02 -20.65
C LEU A 509 17.89 25.33 -21.10
N GLU A 510 17.00 25.58 -20.14
CA GLU A 510 15.66 26.11 -20.36
C GLU A 510 15.45 27.42 -19.60
N TYR A 511 14.49 28.23 -20.05
CA TYR A 511 14.16 29.53 -19.45
C TYR A 511 13.74 29.36 -17.98
N GLU A 512 14.67 29.66 -17.07
CA GLU A 512 14.43 29.69 -15.63
C GLU A 512 13.79 31.03 -15.25
N LYS A 513 12.59 30.98 -14.66
CA LYS A 513 12.07 32.14 -13.92
C LYS A 513 12.90 32.31 -12.64
N THR A 514 13.11 33.56 -12.25
CA THR A 514 13.72 33.91 -10.97
C THR A 514 12.92 33.33 -9.79
N GLU A 515 13.61 32.82 -8.77
CA GLU A 515 12.97 32.28 -7.56
C GLU A 515 12.30 33.39 -6.72
N VAL A 516 12.87 34.59 -6.76
CA VAL A 516 12.23 35.83 -6.28
C VAL A 516 11.30 36.35 -7.37
N ASN A 517 10.13 36.86 -6.97
CA ASN A 517 9.15 37.48 -7.89
C ASN A 517 9.63 38.83 -8.46
N SER A 518 10.65 38.85 -9.32
CA SER A 518 11.03 40.05 -10.08
C SER A 518 10.13 40.21 -11.30
N GLY A 519 9.17 41.13 -11.21
CA GLY A 519 8.45 41.63 -12.39
C GLY A 519 9.28 42.71 -13.10
N PHE A 520 9.56 42.53 -14.39
CA PHE A 520 10.18 43.57 -15.20
C PHE A 520 9.14 44.65 -15.57
N PHE A 521 9.38 45.88 -15.13
CA PHE A 521 8.63 47.05 -15.56
C PHE A 521 9.35 47.72 -16.73
N TYR A 522 8.67 47.84 -17.87
CA TYR A 522 9.14 48.54 -19.07
C TYR A 522 8.08 49.55 -19.53
N LYS A 523 8.51 50.63 -20.19
CA LYS A 523 7.64 51.68 -20.74
C LYS A 523 7.63 51.69 -22.27
N SER A 524 8.74 51.31 -22.91
CA SER A 524 8.85 51.17 -24.37
C SER A 524 8.81 49.70 -24.81
N ALA A 525 8.40 49.46 -26.06
CA ALA A 525 8.53 48.17 -26.72
C ALA A 525 10.00 47.76 -26.90
N ASP A 526 10.90 48.72 -27.16
CA ASP A 526 12.33 48.45 -27.35
C ASP A 526 13.01 47.93 -26.08
N GLU A 527 12.57 48.41 -24.91
CA GLU A 527 13.04 47.95 -23.61
C GLU A 527 12.62 46.49 -23.38
N ARG A 528 11.35 46.17 -23.67
CA ARG A 528 10.83 44.80 -23.62
C ARG A 528 11.62 43.85 -24.52
N GLU A 529 11.91 44.25 -25.76
CA GLU A 529 12.74 43.44 -26.66
C GLU A 529 14.17 43.25 -26.14
N LYS A 530 14.80 44.30 -25.61
CA LYS A 530 16.15 44.22 -25.06
C LYS A 530 16.22 43.27 -23.85
N LEU A 531 15.21 43.29 -22.98
CA LEU A 531 15.09 42.37 -21.85
C LEU A 531 14.92 40.91 -22.32
N VAL A 532 13.98 40.63 -23.21
CA VAL A 532 13.77 39.27 -23.76
C VAL A 532 15.02 38.75 -24.50
N LYS A 533 15.79 39.63 -25.14
CA LYS A 533 17.08 39.29 -25.76
C LYS A 533 18.16 39.04 -24.70
N ALA A 534 18.19 39.77 -23.58
CA ALA A 534 19.13 39.54 -22.49
C ALA A 534 18.88 38.22 -21.74
N GLU A 535 17.61 37.88 -21.47
CA GLU A 535 17.21 36.59 -20.89
C GLU A 535 17.65 35.40 -21.75
N ARG A 536 17.56 35.53 -23.08
CA ARG A 536 18.03 34.52 -24.04
C ARG A 536 19.55 34.42 -24.08
N LYS A 537 20.27 35.55 -24.10
CA LYS A 537 21.75 35.57 -24.12
C LYS A 537 22.36 34.75 -22.99
N PHE A 538 21.80 34.79 -21.79
CA PHE A 538 22.26 33.98 -20.65
C PHE A 538 22.17 32.46 -20.90
N ILE A 539 21.20 32.00 -21.69
CA ILE A 539 21.07 30.59 -22.11
C ILE A 539 22.01 30.32 -23.30
N GLU A 540 22.07 31.23 -24.27
CA GLU A 540 22.95 31.15 -25.44
C GLU A 540 24.43 31.07 -25.01
N GLU A 541 24.87 31.85 -24.01
CA GLU A 541 26.21 31.80 -23.41
C GLU A 541 26.52 30.43 -22.80
N ARG A 542 25.56 29.82 -22.07
CA ARG A 542 25.71 28.44 -21.56
C ARG A 542 25.86 27.43 -22.72
N VAL A 543 25.06 27.56 -23.77
CA VAL A 543 25.14 26.66 -24.95
C VAL A 543 26.44 26.86 -25.73
N CYS A 544 26.91 28.09 -25.89
CA CYS A 544 28.18 28.42 -26.53
C CYS A 544 29.37 27.74 -25.84
N LYS A 545 29.43 27.75 -24.49
CA LYS A 545 30.51 27.05 -23.75
C LYS A 545 30.54 25.53 -24.00
N ILE A 546 29.36 24.90 -24.16
CA ILE A 546 29.25 23.48 -24.55
C ILE A 546 29.74 23.26 -25.98
N ILE A 547 29.40 24.17 -26.90
CA ILE A 547 29.84 24.13 -28.31
C ILE A 547 31.36 24.37 -28.42
N GLU A 548 31.93 25.27 -27.62
CA GLU A 548 33.38 25.50 -27.52
C GLU A 548 34.12 24.26 -27.01
N LEU A 549 33.63 23.63 -25.93
CA LEU A 549 34.20 22.38 -25.44
C LEU A 549 34.12 21.27 -26.52
N LYS A 550 33.01 21.17 -27.26
CA LYS A 550 32.95 20.26 -28.41
C LYS A 550 34.04 20.59 -29.43
N LYS A 551 34.20 21.86 -29.81
CA LYS A 551 35.19 22.26 -30.83
C LYS A 551 36.65 22.04 -30.37
N LYS A 552 36.91 22.06 -29.06
CA LYS A 552 38.21 21.67 -28.46
C LYS A 552 38.49 20.16 -28.56
N VAL A 553 37.47 19.30 -28.46
CA VAL A 553 37.64 17.82 -28.36
C VAL A 553 37.41 17.11 -29.70
N CYS A 554 36.45 17.57 -30.49
CA CYS A 554 36.02 17.01 -31.78
C CYS A 554 36.63 17.78 -32.98
N ALA A 555 37.92 18.13 -32.90
CA ALA A 555 38.66 18.65 -34.06
C ALA A 555 38.75 17.61 -35.20
N ASP A 556 38.76 16.31 -34.83
CA ASP A 556 38.68 15.20 -35.78
C ASP A 556 37.21 14.82 -36.05
N ASN A 557 36.81 14.77 -37.33
CA ASN A 557 35.45 14.44 -37.76
C ASN A 557 34.92 13.06 -37.28
N ASN A 558 35.82 12.17 -36.83
CA ASN A 558 35.48 10.82 -36.36
C ASN A 558 35.02 10.75 -34.89
N LYS A 559 34.99 11.88 -34.16
CA LYS A 559 34.63 11.95 -32.74
C LYS A 559 33.19 12.44 -32.55
N GLY A 560 32.39 11.65 -31.85
CA GLY A 560 31.02 12.00 -31.46
C GLY A 560 30.93 12.90 -30.23
N PHE A 561 29.83 13.63 -30.08
CA PHE A 561 29.55 14.41 -28.88
C PHE A 561 28.07 14.35 -28.49
N VAL A 562 27.81 13.98 -27.23
CA VAL A 562 26.48 13.74 -26.66
C VAL A 562 26.37 14.50 -25.33
N VAL A 563 25.28 15.24 -25.15
CA VAL A 563 24.97 15.96 -23.90
C VAL A 563 23.79 15.27 -23.23
N ILE A 564 23.95 14.90 -21.96
CA ILE A 564 22.91 14.27 -21.15
C ILE A 564 22.63 15.18 -19.95
N ASN A 565 21.50 15.87 -20.00
CA ASN A 565 21.12 16.85 -18.98
C ASN A 565 20.00 16.31 -18.06
N GLN A 566 20.20 16.40 -16.75
CA GLN A 566 19.19 16.15 -15.73
C GLN A 566 18.07 17.23 -15.73
N LYS A 567 18.40 18.48 -16.07
CA LYS A 567 17.43 19.56 -16.25
C LYS A 567 16.87 19.59 -17.68
N GLY A 568 15.98 20.53 -17.95
CA GLY A 568 15.43 20.73 -19.29
C GLY A 568 16.38 21.44 -20.26
N ILE A 569 15.99 21.38 -21.53
CA ILE A 569 16.62 22.08 -22.66
C ILE A 569 15.47 22.65 -23.51
N ASP A 570 15.53 23.94 -23.81
CA ASP A 570 14.53 24.65 -24.62
C ASP A 570 14.70 24.38 -26.14
N PRO A 571 13.72 24.76 -26.98
CA PRO A 571 13.83 24.59 -28.42
C PRO A 571 15.06 25.29 -29.03
N PHE A 572 15.36 26.55 -28.68
CA PHE A 572 16.44 27.29 -29.33
C PHE A 572 17.82 26.69 -29.03
N SER A 573 18.04 26.19 -27.80
CA SER A 573 19.24 25.41 -27.45
C SER A 573 19.30 24.07 -28.18
N LEU A 574 18.17 23.37 -28.34
CA LEU A 574 18.12 22.13 -29.13
C LEU A 574 18.48 22.39 -30.60
N ASP A 575 17.95 23.45 -31.22
CA ASP A 575 18.26 23.85 -32.59
C ASP A 575 19.76 24.20 -32.77
N ALA A 576 20.34 24.92 -31.80
CA ALA A 576 21.76 25.28 -31.80
C ALA A 576 22.67 24.05 -31.67
N LEU A 577 22.36 23.15 -30.73
CA LEU A 577 23.07 21.89 -30.54
C LEU A 577 22.90 20.95 -31.75
N ALA A 578 21.72 20.93 -32.40
CA ALA A 578 21.48 20.15 -33.60
C ALA A 578 22.30 20.62 -34.81
N LYS A 579 22.41 21.94 -35.03
CA LYS A 579 23.25 22.53 -36.10
C LYS A 579 24.73 22.13 -35.97
N GLU A 580 25.24 22.11 -34.75
CA GLU A 580 26.60 21.62 -34.43
C GLU A 580 26.70 20.08 -34.45
N GLY A 581 25.60 19.35 -34.71
CA GLY A 581 25.57 17.89 -34.74
C GLY A 581 25.84 17.25 -33.37
N ILE A 582 25.29 17.82 -32.30
CA ILE A 582 25.29 17.29 -30.93
C ILE A 582 23.96 16.58 -30.67
N VAL A 583 24.02 15.39 -30.08
CA VAL A 583 22.82 14.72 -29.56
C VAL A 583 22.56 15.23 -28.14
N ALA A 584 21.43 15.90 -27.92
CA ALA A 584 21.08 16.46 -26.62
C ALA A 584 19.88 15.74 -26.00
N LEU A 585 20.11 15.06 -24.89
CA LEU A 585 19.08 14.46 -24.04
C LEU A 585 18.76 15.41 -22.87
N ARG A 586 17.47 15.53 -22.55
CA ARG A 586 16.95 16.42 -21.51
C ARG A 586 16.12 15.65 -20.49
N ARG A 587 16.09 16.15 -19.25
CA ARG A 587 15.30 15.59 -18.12
C ARG A 587 15.69 14.15 -17.79
N ALA A 588 16.99 13.82 -17.91
CA ALA A 588 17.53 12.53 -17.47
C ALA A 588 17.29 12.31 -15.97
N LYS A 589 17.01 11.06 -15.59
CA LYS A 589 16.80 10.69 -14.18
C LYS A 589 18.11 10.77 -13.41
N ARG A 590 18.10 11.36 -12.20
CA ARG A 590 19.28 11.47 -11.33
C ARG A 590 20.06 10.15 -11.16
N ARG A 591 19.35 9.03 -10.88
CA ARG A 591 19.96 7.69 -10.75
C ARG A 591 20.77 7.27 -11.97
N ASN A 592 20.37 7.72 -13.17
CA ASN A 592 21.05 7.40 -14.42
C ASN A 592 22.32 8.26 -14.59
N MET A 593 22.40 9.44 -13.98
CA MET A 593 23.64 10.25 -13.94
C MET A 593 24.74 9.54 -13.12
N GLU A 594 24.37 9.00 -11.96
CA GLU A 594 25.24 8.23 -11.07
C GLU A 594 25.71 6.91 -11.72
N ARG A 595 24.91 6.33 -12.63
CA ARG A 595 25.30 5.18 -13.48
C ARG A 595 26.16 5.58 -14.68
N LEU A 596 25.90 6.73 -15.32
CA LEU A 596 26.65 7.21 -16.49
C LEU A 596 28.11 7.52 -16.14
N THR A 597 28.36 8.13 -14.99
CA THR A 597 29.73 8.40 -14.50
C THR A 597 30.49 7.09 -14.29
N LEU A 598 29.86 6.08 -13.69
CA LEU A 598 30.47 4.77 -13.43
C LEU A 598 30.64 3.90 -14.69
N ALA A 599 29.73 3.98 -15.67
CA ALA A 599 29.85 3.23 -16.92
C ALA A 599 30.84 3.88 -17.91
N CYS A 600 30.77 5.22 -18.06
CA CYS A 600 31.49 5.96 -19.11
C CYS A 600 32.77 6.64 -18.61
N GLY A 601 33.01 6.71 -17.29
CA GLY A 601 34.19 7.33 -16.67
C GLY A 601 34.13 8.85 -16.50
N GLY A 602 33.05 9.51 -16.92
CA GLY A 602 32.91 10.98 -16.86
C GLY A 602 32.53 11.53 -15.48
N ILE A 603 32.60 12.86 -15.34
CA ILE A 603 32.23 13.61 -14.12
C ILE A 603 30.90 14.34 -14.35
N ALA A 604 29.97 14.24 -13.41
CA ALA A 604 28.68 14.93 -13.48
C ALA A 604 28.82 16.42 -13.13
N MET A 605 28.70 17.29 -14.13
CA MET A 605 28.96 18.73 -14.00
C MET A 605 27.73 19.53 -13.52
N ASN A 606 27.96 20.39 -12.53
CA ASN A 606 26.94 21.28 -11.94
C ASN A 606 27.00 22.73 -12.46
N SER A 607 28.09 23.13 -13.13
CA SER A 607 28.16 24.38 -13.92
C SER A 607 28.72 24.10 -15.32
N VAL A 608 28.61 25.10 -16.20
CA VAL A 608 29.14 25.11 -17.58
C VAL A 608 30.45 25.89 -17.68
N ASP A 609 30.85 26.58 -16.61
CA ASP A 609 32.00 27.47 -16.61
C ASP A 609 33.32 26.68 -16.50
N ASP A 610 33.37 25.69 -15.61
CA ASP A 610 34.54 24.86 -15.31
C ASP A 610 34.67 23.65 -16.27
N LEU A 611 34.27 23.80 -17.53
CA LEU A 611 34.23 22.71 -18.51
C LEU A 611 35.61 22.37 -19.09
N THR A 612 36.24 21.31 -18.60
CA THR A 612 37.46 20.72 -19.18
C THR A 612 37.17 19.44 -19.98
N PRO A 613 38.05 19.02 -20.91
CA PRO A 613 37.92 17.74 -21.61
C PRO A 613 37.93 16.51 -20.69
N GLU A 614 38.59 16.61 -19.53
CA GLU A 614 38.76 15.53 -18.56
C GLU A 614 37.45 15.15 -17.84
N CYS A 615 36.47 16.06 -17.81
CA CYS A 615 35.15 15.79 -17.26
C CYS A 615 34.30 14.84 -18.11
N LEU A 616 34.70 14.53 -19.35
CA LEU A 616 33.88 13.79 -20.32
C LEU A 616 33.99 12.28 -20.15
N GLY A 617 32.84 11.60 -20.17
CA GLY A 617 32.80 10.14 -20.32
C GLY A 617 33.01 9.71 -21.78
N HIS A 618 33.38 8.45 -22.00
CA HIS A 618 33.58 7.87 -23.33
C HIS A 618 32.76 6.60 -23.56
N ALA A 619 32.04 6.54 -24.68
CA ALA A 619 31.33 5.36 -25.16
C ALA A 619 31.57 5.14 -26.66
N GLY A 620 31.96 3.93 -27.06
CA GLY A 620 32.28 3.61 -28.46
C GLY A 620 31.08 3.71 -29.41
N LEU A 621 29.85 3.53 -28.91
CA LEU A 621 28.63 3.67 -29.70
C LEU A 621 27.48 4.25 -28.87
N VAL A 622 26.81 5.28 -29.40
CA VAL A 622 25.55 5.81 -28.88
C VAL A 622 24.53 5.89 -30.01
N TYR A 623 23.33 5.32 -29.82
CA TYR A 623 22.27 5.39 -30.84
C TYR A 623 20.88 5.49 -30.24
N GLU A 624 19.95 6.09 -31.00
CA GLU A 624 18.53 6.13 -30.66
C GLU A 624 17.77 5.02 -31.39
N HIS A 625 17.04 4.20 -30.63
CA HIS A 625 16.05 3.27 -31.11
C HIS A 625 14.64 3.86 -30.82
N THR A 626 13.94 4.29 -31.87
CA THR A 626 12.53 4.70 -31.78
C THR A 626 11.62 3.47 -31.89
N LEU A 627 10.70 3.28 -30.95
CA LEU A 627 9.75 2.16 -30.92
C LEU A 627 8.34 2.73 -30.70
N GLY A 628 7.59 2.89 -31.80
CA GLY A 628 6.33 3.63 -31.79
C GLY A 628 6.58 5.12 -31.50
N GLU A 629 5.96 5.63 -30.44
CA GLU A 629 6.19 7.00 -29.94
C GLU A 629 7.32 7.09 -28.88
N GLU A 630 7.71 5.95 -28.29
CA GLU A 630 8.76 5.88 -27.27
C GLU A 630 10.15 5.89 -27.95
N LYS A 631 11.12 6.58 -27.33
CA LYS A 631 12.49 6.77 -27.86
C LYS A 631 13.49 6.35 -26.79
N PHE A 632 14.29 5.34 -27.09
CA PHE A 632 15.31 4.82 -26.19
C PHE A 632 16.71 5.15 -26.73
N THR A 633 17.58 5.72 -25.90
CA THR A 633 19.00 5.92 -26.27
C THR A 633 19.85 4.86 -25.61
N PHE A 634 20.57 4.12 -26.45
CA PHE A 634 21.51 3.06 -26.11
C PHE A 634 22.91 3.66 -26.05
N ILE A 635 23.64 3.38 -24.98
CA ILE A 635 25.03 3.80 -24.75
C ILE A 635 25.84 2.54 -24.52
N GLU A 636 26.68 2.18 -25.48
CA GLU A 636 27.35 0.88 -25.57
C GLU A 636 28.86 1.03 -25.80
N LYS A 637 29.60 -0.06 -25.55
CA LYS A 637 31.07 -0.10 -25.70
C LYS A 637 31.75 0.99 -24.87
N CYS A 638 31.29 1.18 -23.62
CA CYS A 638 31.95 2.03 -22.65
C CYS A 638 33.26 1.37 -22.20
N GLY A 639 34.28 2.16 -21.82
CA GLY A 639 35.62 1.63 -21.56
C GLY A 639 35.70 0.63 -20.40
N ASN A 640 35.07 0.96 -19.26
CA ASN A 640 34.99 0.10 -18.08
C ASN A 640 33.54 0.13 -17.55
N PRO A 641 32.62 -0.71 -18.09
CA PRO A 641 31.20 -0.64 -17.79
C PRO A 641 30.85 -1.20 -16.40
N ARG A 642 31.21 -0.46 -15.33
CA ARG A 642 30.87 -0.77 -13.93
C ARG A 642 29.39 -0.60 -13.60
N SER A 643 28.59 -0.12 -14.55
CA SER A 643 27.14 -0.18 -14.53
C SER A 643 26.65 -0.70 -15.89
N VAL A 644 25.64 -1.56 -15.84
CA VAL A 644 25.13 -2.32 -17.00
C VAL A 644 23.61 -2.30 -17.02
N THR A 645 23.01 -2.50 -18.19
CA THR A 645 21.55 -2.55 -18.34
C THR A 645 21.08 -3.92 -18.79
N LEU A 646 20.20 -4.54 -18.01
CA LEU A 646 19.38 -5.66 -18.46
C LEU A 646 18.13 -5.11 -19.13
N LEU A 647 18.07 -5.26 -20.45
CA LEU A 647 16.95 -4.80 -21.26
C LEU A 647 15.91 -5.92 -21.38
N VAL A 648 14.88 -5.82 -20.56
CA VAL A 648 13.73 -6.72 -20.56
C VAL A 648 12.74 -6.27 -21.63
N LYS A 649 12.58 -7.09 -22.67
CA LYS A 649 11.56 -6.92 -23.70
C LYS A 649 10.35 -7.82 -23.40
N GLY A 650 9.20 -7.49 -23.96
CA GLY A 650 8.00 -8.34 -23.84
C GLY A 650 6.70 -7.65 -24.27
N PRO A 651 5.68 -8.42 -24.67
CA PRO A 651 4.46 -7.88 -25.29
C PRO A 651 3.53 -7.17 -24.29
N ASN A 652 3.44 -7.69 -23.06
CA ASN A 652 2.45 -7.26 -22.08
C ASN A 652 3.13 -6.65 -20.85
N LYS A 653 2.51 -5.64 -20.25
CA LYS A 653 2.96 -5.05 -18.97
C LYS A 653 3.14 -6.14 -17.89
N HIS A 654 2.25 -7.12 -17.81
CA HIS A 654 2.30 -8.17 -16.79
C HIS A 654 3.42 -9.19 -17.01
N THR A 655 3.83 -9.48 -18.26
CA THR A 655 5.00 -10.34 -18.52
C THR A 655 6.29 -9.57 -18.29
N LEU A 656 6.35 -8.29 -18.68
CA LEU A 656 7.46 -7.40 -18.36
C LEU A 656 7.73 -7.31 -16.85
N THR A 657 6.69 -7.16 -16.02
CA THR A 657 6.85 -7.18 -14.56
C THR A 657 7.30 -8.54 -14.03
N GLN A 658 6.70 -9.65 -14.50
CA GLN A 658 7.11 -11.00 -14.08
C GLN A 658 8.59 -11.28 -14.39
N ILE A 659 9.06 -10.94 -15.59
CA ILE A 659 10.46 -11.13 -16.01
C ILE A 659 11.39 -10.23 -15.19
N LYS A 660 11.01 -8.97 -14.97
CA LYS A 660 11.77 -8.03 -14.13
C LYS A 660 11.91 -8.51 -12.68
N ASP A 661 10.85 -9.01 -12.07
CA ASP A 661 10.85 -9.49 -10.69
C ASP A 661 11.69 -10.78 -10.60
N ALA A 662 11.56 -11.71 -11.55
CA ALA A 662 12.42 -12.89 -11.65
C ALA A 662 13.92 -12.54 -11.83
N VAL A 663 14.23 -11.54 -12.67
CA VAL A 663 15.60 -11.04 -12.88
C VAL A 663 16.15 -10.36 -11.62
N ARG A 664 15.36 -9.56 -10.91
CA ARG A 664 15.74 -8.97 -9.61
C ARG A 664 16.19 -10.04 -8.62
N ASP A 665 15.45 -11.14 -8.55
CA ASP A 665 15.70 -12.22 -7.60
C ASP A 665 16.89 -13.08 -8.03
N GLY A 666 17.01 -13.39 -9.33
CA GLY A 666 18.18 -14.08 -9.88
C GLY A 666 19.48 -13.31 -9.66
N LEU A 667 19.47 -11.96 -9.81
CA LEU A 667 20.59 -11.09 -9.47
C LEU A 667 20.97 -11.17 -7.99
N ARG A 668 19.98 -11.21 -7.09
CA ARG A 668 20.21 -11.41 -5.65
C ARG A 668 20.78 -12.80 -5.35
N ALA A 669 20.23 -13.87 -5.94
CA ALA A 669 20.76 -15.24 -5.76
C ALA A 669 22.23 -15.37 -6.21
N VAL A 670 22.61 -14.76 -7.35
CA VAL A 670 24.01 -14.73 -7.81
C VAL A 670 24.90 -13.89 -6.90
N LYS A 671 24.45 -12.70 -6.45
CA LYS A 671 25.17 -11.89 -5.46
C LYS A 671 25.43 -12.69 -4.18
N ASN A 672 24.39 -13.32 -3.62
CA ASN A 672 24.47 -14.09 -2.39
C ASN A 672 25.47 -15.24 -2.50
N ALA A 673 25.56 -15.92 -3.65
CA ALA A 673 26.53 -17.00 -3.86
C ALA A 673 27.99 -16.48 -3.82
N ILE A 674 28.23 -15.30 -4.39
CA ILE A 674 29.56 -14.66 -4.37
C ILE A 674 29.92 -14.17 -2.96
N GLU A 675 28.95 -13.68 -2.18
CA GLU A 675 29.17 -13.20 -0.81
C GLU A 675 29.23 -14.32 0.25
N ASP A 676 28.49 -15.42 0.06
CA ASP A 676 28.52 -16.62 0.92
C ASP A 676 29.78 -17.49 0.72
N GLY A 677 30.44 -17.39 -0.45
CA GLY A 677 31.56 -18.26 -0.86
C GLY A 677 31.22 -19.76 -0.88
N SER A 678 29.94 -20.11 -0.79
CA SER A 678 29.45 -21.47 -0.58
C SER A 678 28.00 -21.61 -1.05
N VAL A 679 27.69 -22.79 -1.57
CA VAL A 679 26.37 -23.14 -2.11
C VAL A 679 25.90 -24.46 -1.52
N VAL A 680 24.60 -24.73 -1.56
CA VAL A 680 24.01 -25.92 -0.93
C VAL A 680 23.09 -26.60 -1.96
N PRO A 681 23.12 -27.93 -2.14
CA PRO A 681 22.26 -28.59 -3.12
C PRO A 681 20.77 -28.34 -2.82
N GLY A 682 20.00 -28.03 -3.87
CA GLY A 682 18.59 -27.70 -3.76
C GLY A 682 17.66 -28.92 -3.78
N ALA A 683 16.51 -28.79 -4.45
CA ALA A 683 15.54 -29.88 -4.68
C ALA A 683 15.01 -30.62 -3.42
N GLY A 684 15.17 -30.05 -2.23
CA GLY A 684 14.76 -30.64 -0.95
C GLY A 684 15.83 -31.50 -0.25
N ALA A 685 17.05 -31.60 -0.80
CA ALA A 685 18.09 -32.47 -0.27
C ALA A 685 18.55 -32.09 1.15
N VAL A 686 18.69 -30.79 1.42
CA VAL A 686 19.04 -30.26 2.76
C VAL A 686 17.95 -30.60 3.76
N GLU A 687 16.68 -30.44 3.37
CA GLU A 687 15.53 -30.68 4.23
C GLU A 687 15.41 -32.16 4.65
N VAL A 688 15.74 -33.10 3.75
CA VAL A 688 15.85 -34.53 4.08
C VAL A 688 17.03 -34.81 5.01
N ALA A 689 18.22 -34.29 4.68
CA ALA A 689 19.43 -34.51 5.47
C ALA A 689 19.33 -33.96 6.90
N VAL A 690 18.79 -32.75 7.06
CA VAL A 690 18.56 -32.11 8.37
C VAL A 690 17.47 -32.87 9.16
N ALA A 691 16.40 -33.34 8.52
CA ALA A 691 15.37 -34.12 9.20
C ALA A 691 15.92 -35.43 9.79
N ASP A 692 16.69 -36.20 9.01
CA ASP A 692 17.32 -37.44 9.50
C ASP A 692 18.35 -37.17 10.63
N ALA A 693 19.16 -36.10 10.49
CA ALA A 693 20.08 -35.67 11.54
C ALA A 693 19.37 -35.23 12.84
N LEU A 694 18.20 -34.59 12.75
CA LEU A 694 17.38 -34.22 13.89
C LEU A 694 16.69 -35.42 14.55
N VAL A 695 16.20 -36.39 13.78
CA VAL A 695 15.67 -37.66 14.29
C VAL A 695 16.75 -38.42 15.07
N LYS A 696 17.98 -38.48 14.54
CA LYS A 696 19.15 -39.00 15.27
C LYS A 696 19.45 -38.18 16.54
N HIS A 697 19.38 -36.85 16.48
CA HIS A 697 19.63 -35.95 17.61
C HIS A 697 18.59 -36.05 18.74
N LYS A 698 17.32 -36.39 18.43
CA LYS A 698 16.22 -36.57 19.41
C LYS A 698 16.63 -37.41 20.63
N THR A 699 17.44 -38.45 20.41
CA THR A 699 17.95 -39.35 21.47
C THR A 699 18.82 -38.65 22.53
N LYS A 700 19.46 -37.52 22.19
CA LYS A 700 20.39 -36.79 23.07
C LYS A 700 19.70 -35.68 23.88
N VAL A 701 18.60 -35.14 23.38
CA VAL A 701 17.81 -34.10 24.05
C VAL A 701 17.07 -34.72 25.24
N LYS A 702 17.05 -34.04 26.40
CA LYS A 702 16.45 -34.57 27.64
C LYS A 702 14.99 -34.14 27.79
N GLY A 703 14.16 -35.05 28.33
CA GLY A 703 12.78 -34.75 28.71
C GLY A 703 11.83 -34.50 27.53
N ARG A 704 10.72 -33.80 27.80
CA ARG A 704 9.60 -33.64 26.85
C ARG A 704 9.92 -32.78 25.62
N ALA A 705 11.00 -31.98 25.65
CA ALA A 705 11.45 -31.18 24.51
C ALA A 705 11.79 -32.03 23.26
N GLN A 706 12.08 -33.32 23.42
CA GLN A 706 12.23 -34.29 22.32
C GLN A 706 11.05 -34.30 21.32
N LEU A 707 9.84 -33.98 21.78
CA LEU A 707 8.65 -33.94 20.93
C LEU A 707 8.65 -32.69 20.03
N GLY A 708 9.11 -31.55 20.54
CA GLY A 708 9.33 -30.35 19.73
C GLY A 708 10.40 -30.56 18.65
N VAL A 709 11.49 -31.26 18.99
CA VAL A 709 12.53 -31.64 18.01
C VAL A 709 11.99 -32.55 16.92
N GLN A 710 11.10 -33.49 17.25
CA GLN A 710 10.43 -34.32 16.25
C GLN A 710 9.50 -33.49 15.35
N ALA A 711 8.61 -32.67 15.93
CA ALA A 711 7.73 -31.79 15.15
C ALA A 711 8.51 -30.89 14.18
N PHE A 712 9.71 -30.44 14.57
CA PHE A 712 10.59 -29.66 13.70
C PHE A 712 11.12 -30.49 12.52
N ALA A 713 11.64 -31.69 12.78
CA ALA A 713 12.14 -32.60 11.73
C ALA A 713 11.04 -33.00 10.73
N ASP A 714 9.85 -33.37 11.22
CA ASP A 714 8.71 -33.77 10.40
C ASP A 714 8.14 -32.61 9.55
N ALA A 715 8.30 -31.37 10.03
CA ALA A 715 7.87 -30.16 9.33
C ALA A 715 8.81 -29.72 8.19
N LEU A 716 10.14 -29.85 8.33
CA LEU A 716 11.08 -29.50 7.26
C LEU A 716 10.81 -30.26 5.95
N LEU A 717 10.34 -31.51 6.08
CA LEU A 717 9.95 -32.36 4.96
C LEU A 717 8.76 -31.81 4.14
N ILE A 718 8.15 -30.68 4.51
CA ILE A 718 7.12 -30.02 3.69
C ILE A 718 7.64 -29.62 2.30
N ILE A 719 8.90 -29.20 2.17
CA ILE A 719 9.46 -28.74 0.89
C ILE A 719 9.49 -29.87 -0.16
N PRO A 720 10.14 -31.03 0.06
CA PRO A 720 10.10 -32.12 -0.91
C PRO A 720 8.68 -32.68 -1.13
N LYS A 721 7.83 -32.76 -0.09
CA LYS A 721 6.40 -33.15 -0.23
C LYS A 721 5.65 -32.22 -1.19
N VAL A 722 5.82 -30.90 -1.06
CA VAL A 722 5.15 -29.92 -1.93
C VAL A 722 5.74 -29.92 -3.34
N LEU A 723 7.06 -30.08 -3.50
CA LEU A 723 7.70 -30.16 -4.82
C LEU A 723 7.23 -31.38 -5.63
N ALA A 724 7.15 -32.56 -5.02
CA ALA A 724 6.59 -33.76 -5.63
C ALA A 724 5.11 -33.56 -6.01
N GLN A 725 4.29 -33.07 -5.05
CA GLN A 725 2.86 -32.85 -5.28
C GLN A 725 2.56 -31.81 -6.38
N ASN A 726 3.32 -30.70 -6.44
CA ASN A 726 3.20 -29.69 -7.50
C ASN A 726 3.65 -30.21 -8.88
N SER A 727 4.42 -31.30 -8.91
CA SER A 727 4.87 -31.97 -10.14
C SER A 727 3.93 -33.11 -10.57
N GLY A 728 2.95 -33.49 -9.74
CA GLY A 728 1.94 -34.51 -10.02
C GLY A 728 2.19 -35.90 -9.43
N TYR A 729 3.28 -36.09 -8.67
CA TYR A 729 3.63 -37.37 -8.05
C TYR A 729 3.06 -37.51 -6.63
N ASP A 730 2.94 -38.74 -6.13
CA ASP A 730 2.55 -38.97 -4.73
C ASP A 730 3.66 -38.52 -3.76
N PRO A 731 3.40 -37.58 -2.85
CA PRO A 731 4.43 -37.01 -1.98
C PRO A 731 4.88 -37.91 -0.83
N GLN A 732 4.28 -39.10 -0.64
CA GLN A 732 4.74 -40.09 0.34
C GLN A 732 5.68 -41.09 -0.32
N GLU A 733 5.32 -41.65 -1.48
CA GLU A 733 6.17 -42.59 -2.22
C GLU A 733 7.52 -41.96 -2.59
N THR A 734 7.50 -40.74 -3.16
CA THR A 734 8.74 -40.03 -3.51
C THR A 734 9.58 -39.74 -2.26
N LEU A 735 8.96 -39.38 -1.14
CA LEU A 735 9.67 -39.08 0.11
C LEU A 735 10.29 -40.33 0.74
N VAL A 736 9.63 -41.50 0.66
CA VAL A 736 10.22 -42.76 1.11
C VAL A 736 11.45 -43.10 0.27
N LYS A 737 11.37 -42.96 -1.07
CA LYS A 737 12.51 -43.16 -1.98
C LYS A 737 13.70 -42.25 -1.66
N LEU A 738 13.47 -40.95 -1.45
CA LEU A 738 14.50 -40.00 -0.99
C LEU A 738 15.15 -40.46 0.34
N GLN A 739 14.33 -40.91 1.29
CA GLN A 739 14.81 -41.30 2.61
C GLN A 739 15.54 -42.65 2.64
N THR A 740 15.26 -43.58 1.72
CA THR A 740 16.06 -44.80 1.57
C THR A 740 17.39 -44.49 0.91
N GLU A 741 17.40 -43.80 -0.23
CA GLU A 741 18.64 -43.48 -0.94
C GLU A 741 19.57 -42.54 -0.18
N PHE A 742 19.04 -41.57 0.58
CA PHE A 742 19.85 -40.75 1.48
C PHE A 742 20.56 -41.59 2.56
N LYS A 743 19.91 -42.64 3.07
CA LYS A 743 20.47 -43.52 4.11
C LYS A 743 21.44 -44.55 3.56
N GLU A 744 21.26 -44.98 2.32
CA GLU A 744 22.11 -45.96 1.64
C GLU A 744 23.36 -45.31 1.02
N SER A 745 23.22 -44.16 0.37
CA SER A 745 24.33 -43.46 -0.31
C SER A 745 25.08 -42.47 0.61
N GLY A 746 24.41 -41.88 1.59
CA GLY A 746 24.91 -40.73 2.34
C GLY A 746 25.07 -39.44 1.50
N GLN A 747 24.64 -39.44 0.23
CA GLN A 747 24.75 -38.31 -0.68
C GLN A 747 23.55 -37.36 -0.56
N LEU A 748 23.70 -36.12 -1.06
CA LEU A 748 22.67 -35.08 -0.96
C LEU A 748 21.66 -35.21 -2.10
N VAL A 749 20.73 -36.15 -1.91
CA VAL A 749 19.66 -36.54 -2.83
C VAL A 749 18.42 -35.64 -2.68
N GLY A 750 17.91 -35.10 -3.78
CA GLY A 750 16.68 -34.31 -3.88
C GLY A 750 15.69 -34.90 -4.90
N VAL A 751 14.57 -34.20 -5.15
CA VAL A 751 13.48 -34.67 -6.05
C VAL A 751 13.68 -34.19 -7.48
N ASP A 752 13.68 -35.09 -8.47
CA ASP A 752 13.46 -34.68 -9.87
C ASP A 752 11.97 -34.42 -10.13
N LEU A 753 11.71 -33.28 -10.74
CA LEU A 753 10.38 -32.74 -11.00
C LEU A 753 9.84 -33.19 -12.38
N ASN A 754 10.56 -34.05 -13.10
CA ASN A 754 10.18 -34.60 -14.41
C ASN A 754 9.98 -36.13 -14.42
N THR A 755 10.57 -36.84 -13.45
CA THR A 755 10.38 -38.28 -13.22
C THR A 755 9.67 -38.59 -11.90
N GLY A 756 9.81 -37.72 -10.88
CA GLY A 756 9.42 -38.01 -9.50
C GLY A 756 10.44 -38.87 -8.75
N GLU A 757 11.57 -39.20 -9.38
CA GLU A 757 12.61 -40.06 -8.81
C GLU A 757 13.63 -39.25 -7.99
N PRO A 758 14.29 -39.88 -7.01
CA PRO A 758 15.44 -39.29 -6.32
C PRO A 758 16.60 -39.00 -7.29
N MET A 759 17.31 -37.89 -7.04
CA MET A 759 18.44 -37.43 -7.88
C MET A 759 19.53 -36.75 -7.04
N VAL A 760 20.80 -36.87 -7.43
CA VAL A 760 21.90 -36.13 -6.78
C VAL A 760 21.87 -34.67 -7.24
N ALA A 761 21.30 -33.80 -6.41
CA ALA A 761 20.99 -32.42 -6.78
C ALA A 761 22.24 -31.58 -7.15
N GLY A 762 23.39 -31.89 -6.55
CA GLY A 762 24.66 -31.22 -6.84
C GLY A 762 25.24 -31.52 -8.22
N GLU A 763 25.04 -32.73 -8.75
CA GLU A 763 25.52 -33.12 -10.08
C GLU A 763 24.64 -32.54 -11.19
N ALA A 764 23.32 -32.54 -10.98
CA ALA A 764 22.35 -31.92 -11.88
C ALA A 764 22.36 -30.37 -11.88
N GLY A 765 23.25 -29.74 -11.11
CA GLY A 765 23.40 -28.29 -11.09
C GLY A 765 22.28 -27.54 -10.36
N ILE A 766 21.53 -28.18 -9.45
CA ILE A 766 20.46 -27.52 -8.69
C ILE A 766 21.03 -27.01 -7.36
N TRP A 767 21.23 -25.69 -7.25
CA TRP A 767 21.92 -25.06 -6.11
C TRP A 767 21.10 -23.92 -5.49
N ASP A 768 20.89 -24.03 -4.18
CA ASP A 768 20.31 -22.99 -3.32
C ASP A 768 21.43 -22.24 -2.56
N ASN A 769 21.20 -20.97 -2.21
CA ASN A 769 22.16 -20.19 -1.42
C ASN A 769 22.18 -20.61 0.06
N TYR A 770 23.37 -20.60 0.66
CA TYR A 770 23.55 -20.88 2.09
C TYR A 770 22.86 -19.83 2.97
N SER A 771 23.03 -18.53 2.67
CA SER A 771 22.35 -17.41 3.34
C SER A 771 20.83 -17.56 3.35
N VAL A 772 20.21 -17.94 2.23
CA VAL A 772 18.76 -18.18 2.12
C VAL A 772 18.33 -19.26 3.12
N LYS A 773 18.94 -20.46 3.08
CA LYS A 773 18.60 -21.58 3.99
C LYS A 773 18.85 -21.23 5.47
N LYS A 774 19.91 -20.47 5.76
CA LYS A 774 20.27 -20.03 7.12
C LYS A 774 19.23 -19.07 7.72
N GLN A 775 18.87 -18.03 6.97
CA GLN A 775 17.87 -17.05 7.41
C GLN A 775 16.46 -17.64 7.43
N LEU A 776 16.16 -18.56 6.52
CA LEU A 776 14.92 -19.34 6.49
C LEU A 776 14.72 -20.12 7.80
N LEU A 777 15.68 -20.99 8.17
CA LEU A 777 15.62 -21.80 9.39
C LEU A 777 15.50 -20.93 10.65
N HIS A 778 16.26 -19.83 10.73
CA HIS A 778 16.19 -18.90 11.85
C HIS A 778 14.81 -18.23 11.95
N SER A 779 14.34 -17.60 10.87
CA SER A 779 13.10 -16.83 10.82
C SER A 779 11.86 -17.68 11.07
N CYS A 780 11.81 -18.90 10.49
CA CYS A 780 10.70 -19.83 10.70
C CYS A 780 10.57 -20.20 12.19
N THR A 781 11.69 -20.51 12.84
CA THR A 781 11.72 -20.98 14.23
C THR A 781 11.26 -19.90 15.21
N VAL A 782 11.82 -18.69 15.08
CA VAL A 782 11.49 -17.55 15.96
C VAL A 782 10.00 -17.22 15.86
N ILE A 783 9.44 -17.24 14.66
CA ILE A 783 8.05 -16.83 14.41
C ILE A 783 7.05 -17.93 14.77
N ALA A 784 7.32 -19.20 14.47
CA ALA A 784 6.51 -20.31 14.95
C ALA A 784 6.48 -20.35 16.48
N SER A 785 7.64 -20.20 17.14
CA SER A 785 7.74 -20.18 18.60
C SER A 785 6.98 -19.01 19.23
N ASN A 786 7.09 -17.80 18.66
CA ASN A 786 6.34 -16.64 19.13
C ASN A 786 4.82 -16.82 18.96
N ILE A 787 4.35 -17.40 17.84
CA ILE A 787 2.93 -17.64 17.58
C ILE A 787 2.33 -18.72 18.51
N LEU A 788 3.10 -19.76 18.85
CA LEU A 788 2.69 -20.81 19.81
C LEU A 788 2.57 -20.30 21.25
N LEU A 789 3.23 -19.20 21.59
CA LEU A 789 3.20 -18.60 22.92
C LEU A 789 2.10 -17.54 23.10
N VAL A 790 1.27 -17.28 22.08
CA VAL A 790 0.10 -16.39 22.19
C VAL A 790 -1.07 -17.11 22.87
N ASP A 791 -1.37 -16.72 24.10
CA ASP A 791 -2.47 -17.26 24.90
C ASP A 791 -3.78 -16.47 24.73
N GLU A 792 -3.76 -15.15 24.56
CA GLU A 792 -4.97 -14.34 24.35
C GLU A 792 -4.85 -13.39 23.15
N ILE A 793 -5.80 -13.50 22.20
CA ILE A 793 -5.96 -12.56 21.08
C ILE A 793 -7.08 -11.59 21.44
N MET A 794 -6.70 -10.34 21.73
CA MET A 794 -7.63 -9.26 22.10
C MET A 794 -7.80 -8.25 20.97
N ARG A 795 -9.04 -8.05 20.51
CA ARG A 795 -9.40 -6.93 19.62
C ARG A 795 -10.04 -5.81 20.44
N ALA A 796 -9.21 -4.87 20.89
CA ALA A 796 -9.63 -3.68 21.60
C ALA A 796 -8.92 -2.44 21.03
N GLY A 797 -9.63 -1.31 20.99
CA GLY A 797 -9.11 -0.04 20.49
C GLY A 797 -10.19 1.04 20.50
N MET A 798 -9.79 2.31 20.36
CA MET A 798 -10.75 3.39 20.17
C MET A 798 -11.42 3.25 18.80
N SER A 799 -12.75 3.27 18.77
CA SER A 799 -13.49 3.29 17.51
C SER A 799 -13.21 4.59 16.77
N SER A 800 -12.43 4.54 15.69
CA SER A 800 -12.09 5.68 14.82
C SER A 800 -13.29 6.10 13.95
N LEU A 801 -14.41 6.43 14.60
CA LEU A 801 -15.61 6.98 13.98
C LEU A 801 -15.40 8.48 13.69
N LYS A 802 -14.49 8.75 12.74
CA LYS A 802 -14.58 9.90 11.85
C LYS A 802 -15.31 9.44 10.58
N GLY A 803 -16.63 9.50 10.63
CA GLY A 803 -17.55 9.30 9.50
C GLY A 803 -18.64 10.35 9.59
#